data_AF-A0A933L9F3-F1
#
_entry.id   AF-A0A933L9F3-F1
#
_cell.length_a   1.000
_cell.length_b   1.000
_cell.length_c   1.000
_cell.angle_alpha   90.00
_cell.angle_beta   90.00
_cell.angle_gamma   90.00
#
_symmetry.space_group_name_H-M   'P 1'
#
loop_
_entity.id
_entity.type
_entity.pdbx_description
1 polymer ?
#
loop_
_entity_poly.entity_id
_entity_poly.type
_entity_poly.pdbx_seq_one_letter_code
_entity_poly.pdbx_strand_id
1 'polypeptide(L)'
;MTRATSLICLCVALVLSGCAKDSSDKNYKLSDKNYKLSDKNLVIAGDPKQVKTIGDQDTQFQIIAKGALDEKLSLGSLMEPTDQNLSIGIPLVSDLSGQPKNRSILDRLRRRTKPLPDDFASLQFGMPIDLVGKTMVFGGVVVKVSDRVNEDMGRLKLAELPALLVTTKIQKPSLGDPKLLVLNCGASCESQEPKKEVLGIPILAVDQVKKTVILDLSKLGDILELTAIRKNDYTLSQYKSIKSRVVTFDFSKNTLVFDVEAQLVKKSEALNQPNPKVTVVTNRWYLKLGDVFNPQFTKRKPINEVGFFTTKRNSEPWIVRYDLDRIEPQEGVKYYIKNVPPEFQKGFVSAFDEWNEKFLSITGKKIFNYEFISKDDPRSQLLVTGDVRYNIIEWDLVNRAAYGGLGPSIAHQYTGEVFSANVLVQGPHIIELFREWFQARHDSDDLIRIGRDHEADGVISKSLIALNAKLDALHLDGDNKVFKLKLGKDLELAIRSQDPSLEDPLMQRVDFDLPPVGYTFEAYMEGYFHDMVTHELGHNLGLRHNFRGNLGASDVPELGKVSRSIMEYLGRGYRYLDRIGPYDEMAIAYGYTGATPTHADWFCTDDDVSSLETPEFSAECNRDDATNDPFGFYDARLRKAVDYLVARGKANAPAWTVDDMKRELTHVFTGFGLYYVTGPLTASKWTNFLTNADRPKEPSQVAPYVFNKLKSYLCDASFEQEVTNKESTEAKKKTLDNIKGLMAQAKEVFKDLIPAAELECQ
;
A
#
# COMPACT_ATOMS: atom_id res chain seq x y z
N MET A 1 -39.65 38.60 42.82
CA MET A 1 -40.61 37.55 43.24
C MET A 1 -39.84 36.24 43.30
N THR A 2 -39.24 35.93 44.46
CA THR A 2 -39.73 34.90 45.41
C THR A 2 -39.72 33.51 44.81
N ARG A 3 -39.07 32.50 45.37
CA ARG A 3 -38.18 32.34 46.52
C ARG A 3 -37.80 30.86 46.49
N ALA A 4 -36.51 30.57 46.66
CA ALA A 4 -35.99 29.56 47.61
C ALA A 4 -36.42 28.08 47.42
N THR A 5 -35.61 27.06 47.70
CA THR A 5 -34.54 26.88 48.69
C THR A 5 -34.02 25.46 48.37
N SER A 6 -32.71 25.25 48.14
CA SER A 6 -31.77 24.73 49.15
C SER A 6 -31.68 23.19 49.15
N LEU A 7 -30.54 22.52 49.31
CA LEU A 7 -29.34 22.89 50.07
C LEU A 7 -28.20 21.85 49.83
N ILE A 8 -26.94 22.32 49.66
CA ILE A 8 -25.67 21.87 50.31
C ILE A 8 -25.07 20.48 49.95
N CYS A 9 -23.76 20.20 49.84
CA CYS A 9 -22.46 20.90 49.93
C CYS A 9 -21.41 19.93 49.31
N LEU A 10 -20.43 20.39 48.52
CA LEU A 10 -19.06 20.79 48.89
C LEU A 10 -17.98 19.68 48.93
N CYS A 11 -16.99 19.92 48.08
CA CYS A 11 -15.62 19.43 47.85
C CYS A 11 -14.82 18.57 48.87
N VAL A 12 -13.80 17.92 48.25
CA VAL A 12 -12.45 17.51 48.72
C VAL A 12 -12.27 16.06 49.24
N ALA A 13 -11.51 15.23 48.49
CA ALA A 13 -10.25 14.60 48.95
C ALA A 13 -9.67 13.59 47.94
N LEU A 14 -8.35 13.69 47.71
CA LEU A 14 -7.47 12.77 46.99
C LEU A 14 -7.18 11.49 47.79
N VAL A 15 -6.97 10.39 47.05
CA VAL A 15 -5.97 9.30 47.22
C VAL A 15 -5.97 8.52 48.55
N LEU A 16 -6.30 7.22 48.50
CA LEU A 16 -5.39 6.11 48.85
C LEU A 16 -6.05 4.72 48.73
N SER A 17 -5.29 3.81 48.12
CA SER A 17 -5.22 2.35 48.33
C SER A 17 -6.46 1.45 48.14
N GLY A 18 -6.38 0.58 47.13
CA GLY A 18 -7.20 -0.64 47.03
C GLY A 18 -6.56 -1.63 46.07
N CYS A 19 -5.99 -2.69 46.63
CA CYS A 19 -5.14 -3.71 46.00
C CYS A 19 -5.65 -4.33 44.69
N ALA A 20 -4.68 -4.69 43.85
CA ALA A 20 -4.82 -5.64 42.76
C ALA A 20 -5.47 -6.96 43.22
N LYS A 21 -6.48 -7.41 42.48
CA LYS A 21 -6.89 -8.82 42.38
C LYS A 21 -7.77 -9.05 41.14
N ASP A 22 -7.39 -10.08 40.39
CA ASP A 22 -8.06 -10.79 39.29
C ASP A 22 -8.51 -10.02 38.04
N SER A 23 -7.71 -10.16 36.99
CA SER A 23 -8.00 -9.77 35.61
C SER A 23 -8.54 -10.95 34.79
N SER A 24 -9.76 -11.39 35.08
CA SER A 24 -10.54 -12.22 34.16
C SER A 24 -11.94 -11.62 34.02
N ASP A 25 -12.42 -11.56 32.77
CA ASP A 25 -13.72 -11.05 32.32
C ASP A 25 -13.95 -9.52 32.35
N LYS A 26 -13.56 -8.86 31.25
CA LYS A 26 -14.33 -7.72 30.73
C LYS A 26 -14.91 -8.07 29.36
N ASN A 27 -16.12 -8.63 29.39
CA ASN A 27 -17.04 -8.58 28.25
C ASN A 27 -17.44 -7.11 28.02
N TYR A 28 -16.65 -6.37 27.23
CA TYR A 28 -17.18 -5.19 26.56
C TYR A 28 -18.23 -5.72 25.56
N LYS A 29 -19.48 -5.30 25.72
CA LYS A 29 -20.51 -5.44 24.68
C LYS A 29 -20.63 -4.08 24.01
N LEU A 30 -20.06 -3.95 22.82
CA LEU A 30 -20.09 -2.75 21.98
C LEU A 30 -21.41 -2.58 21.22
N SER A 31 -22.36 -3.51 21.40
CA SER A 31 -23.70 -3.41 20.82
C SER A 31 -24.57 -2.39 21.57
N ASP A 32 -24.43 -1.11 21.24
CA ASP A 32 -25.41 -0.11 21.67
C ASP A 32 -25.90 0.72 20.49
N LYS A 33 -27.15 1.20 20.57
CA LYS A 33 -28.00 1.70 19.47
C LYS A 33 -27.38 2.80 18.58
N ASN A 34 -26.28 3.40 19.00
CA ASN A 34 -25.57 4.46 18.26
C ASN A 34 -24.48 3.92 17.32
N TYR A 35 -24.04 2.66 17.49
CA TYR A 35 -22.90 2.11 16.77
C TYR A 35 -23.34 0.91 15.89
N LYS A 36 -23.25 1.04 14.56
CA LYS A 36 -23.54 -0.05 13.59
C LYS A 36 -22.50 -1.20 13.62
N LEU A 37 -21.49 -1.13 14.49
CA LEU A 37 -20.45 -2.14 14.69
C LEU A 37 -20.79 -3.00 15.91
N SER A 38 -20.62 -4.31 15.81
CA SER A 38 -21.03 -5.25 16.86
C SER A 38 -19.97 -6.31 17.10
N ASP A 39 -19.71 -6.61 18.36
CA ASP A 39 -18.87 -7.71 18.83
C ASP A 39 -19.69 -8.97 19.15
N LYS A 40 -21.01 -8.96 18.88
CA LYS A 40 -21.90 -10.08 19.20
C LYS A 40 -21.38 -11.40 18.64
N ASN A 41 -20.87 -11.39 17.41
CA ASN A 41 -20.31 -12.54 16.71
C ASN A 41 -18.79 -12.68 16.88
N LEU A 42 -18.13 -11.80 17.64
CA LEU A 42 -16.70 -11.91 17.92
C LEU A 42 -16.45 -13.06 18.91
N VAL A 43 -15.47 -13.90 18.58
CA VAL A 43 -14.94 -14.95 19.43
C VAL A 43 -13.43 -14.77 19.46
N ILE A 44 -12.86 -14.63 20.66
CA ILE A 44 -11.42 -14.52 20.87
C ILE A 44 -10.97 -15.73 21.67
N ALA A 45 -9.85 -16.32 21.29
CA ALA A 45 -9.26 -17.43 22.00
C ALA A 45 -8.80 -17.02 23.41
N GLY A 46 -9.07 -17.87 24.39
CA GLY A 46 -8.64 -17.63 25.77
C GLY A 46 -9.24 -18.60 26.78
N ASP A 47 -10.48 -19.05 26.55
CA ASP A 47 -11.13 -20.06 27.38
C ASP A 47 -11.11 -21.44 26.68
N PRO A 48 -10.43 -22.46 27.26
CA PRO A 48 -10.38 -23.79 26.68
C PRO A 48 -11.73 -24.49 26.60
N LYS A 49 -12.75 -24.06 27.36
CA LYS A 49 -14.11 -24.62 27.35
C LYS A 49 -15.09 -23.85 26.47
N GLN A 50 -14.60 -22.86 25.72
CA GLN A 50 -15.42 -22.02 24.88
C GLN A 50 -16.05 -22.81 23.73
N VAL A 51 -17.38 -22.73 23.65
CA VAL A 51 -18.17 -23.16 22.49
C VAL A 51 -19.16 -22.05 22.20
N LYS A 52 -19.10 -21.48 21.00
CA LYS A 52 -19.99 -20.38 20.59
C LYS A 52 -20.50 -20.65 19.18
N THR A 53 -21.70 -20.15 18.89
CA THR A 53 -22.23 -20.13 17.53
C THR A 53 -22.28 -18.67 17.09
N ILE A 54 -21.78 -18.42 15.88
CA ILE A 54 -21.72 -17.09 15.27
C ILE A 54 -22.34 -17.14 13.88
N GLY A 55 -22.94 -16.04 13.44
CA GLY A 55 -23.67 -16.05 12.17
C GLY A 55 -24.86 -15.12 12.15
N ASP A 56 -25.73 -15.34 11.18
CA ASP A 56 -27.06 -14.75 11.03
C ASP A 56 -28.14 -15.84 10.97
N GLN A 57 -29.41 -15.48 10.79
CA GLN A 57 -30.49 -16.46 10.83
C GLN A 57 -30.37 -17.57 9.78
N ASP A 58 -29.68 -17.31 8.66
CA ASP A 58 -29.58 -18.23 7.53
C ASP A 58 -28.30 -19.07 7.58
N THR A 59 -27.23 -18.52 8.14
CA THR A 59 -25.91 -19.16 8.20
C THR A 59 -25.32 -19.09 9.60
N GLN A 60 -25.10 -20.26 10.22
CA GLN A 60 -24.59 -20.38 11.59
C GLN A 60 -23.33 -21.25 11.64
N PHE A 61 -22.21 -20.69 12.08
CA PHE A 61 -20.94 -21.39 12.26
C PHE A 61 -20.72 -21.76 13.72
N GLN A 62 -20.13 -22.92 13.98
CA GLN A 62 -19.71 -23.29 15.33
C GLN A 62 -18.24 -22.94 15.53
N ILE A 63 -17.92 -22.26 16.62
CA ILE A 63 -16.54 -22.00 17.04
C ILE A 63 -16.28 -22.78 18.33
N ILE A 64 -15.26 -23.64 18.31
CA ILE A 64 -14.96 -24.57 19.41
C ILE A 64 -13.50 -24.39 19.80
N ALA A 65 -13.21 -24.08 21.06
CA ALA A 65 -11.83 -24.10 21.55
C ALA A 65 -11.27 -25.52 21.53
N LYS A 66 -9.96 -25.67 21.28
CA LYS A 66 -9.30 -26.98 21.18
C LYS A 66 -9.57 -27.89 22.40
N GLY A 67 -9.54 -27.34 23.62
CA GLY A 67 -9.83 -28.09 24.83
C GLY A 67 -11.26 -28.65 24.88
N ALA A 68 -12.25 -27.84 24.49
CA ALA A 68 -13.66 -28.24 24.42
C ALA A 68 -13.92 -29.29 23.34
N LEU A 69 -13.17 -29.25 22.23
CA LEU A 69 -13.23 -30.28 21.19
C LEU A 69 -12.77 -31.63 21.74
N ASP A 70 -11.63 -31.68 22.42
CA ASP A 70 -11.08 -32.90 23.01
C ASP A 70 -12.06 -33.52 24.03
N GLU A 71 -12.66 -32.67 24.88
CA GLU A 71 -13.69 -33.08 25.83
C GLU A 71 -14.92 -33.67 25.11
N LYS A 72 -15.45 -32.98 24.10
CA LYS A 72 -16.62 -33.43 23.33
C LYS A 72 -16.42 -34.73 22.58
N LEU A 73 -15.22 -34.97 22.04
CA LEU A 73 -14.83 -36.24 21.41
C LEU A 73 -14.78 -37.36 22.46
N SER A 74 -14.18 -37.10 23.64
CA SER A 74 -14.10 -38.09 24.71
C SER A 74 -15.48 -38.52 25.24
N LEU A 75 -16.45 -37.60 25.23
CA LEU A 75 -17.84 -37.84 25.62
C LEU A 75 -18.70 -38.44 24.49
N GLY A 76 -18.17 -38.62 23.29
CA GLY A 76 -18.91 -39.14 22.12
C GLY A 76 -19.97 -38.18 21.55
N SER A 77 -20.00 -36.93 22.01
CA SER A 77 -20.93 -35.89 21.51
C SER A 77 -20.54 -35.34 20.13
N LEU A 78 -19.27 -35.49 19.75
CA LEU A 78 -18.76 -35.31 18.41
C LEU A 78 -18.14 -36.62 17.95
N MET A 79 -18.20 -36.89 16.65
CA MET A 79 -17.71 -38.16 16.09
C MET A 79 -16.42 -37.96 15.29
N GLU A 80 -15.56 -38.97 15.31
CA GLU A 80 -14.44 -39.05 14.37
C GLU A 80 -14.97 -39.06 12.92
N PRO A 81 -14.24 -38.44 11.96
CA PRO A 81 -14.71 -38.34 10.59
C PRO A 81 -14.57 -39.69 9.86
N THR A 82 -15.68 -40.42 9.74
CA THR A 82 -15.80 -41.70 9.01
C THR A 82 -16.65 -41.55 7.75
N ASP A 83 -16.70 -42.57 6.87
CA ASP A 83 -17.49 -42.52 5.63
C ASP A 83 -18.99 -42.33 5.87
N GLN A 84 -19.54 -43.02 6.86
CA GLN A 84 -20.94 -42.88 7.27
C GLN A 84 -21.25 -41.47 7.76
N ASN A 85 -20.29 -40.85 8.46
CA ASN A 85 -20.50 -39.52 9.03
C ASN A 85 -20.42 -38.41 7.97
N LEU A 86 -19.68 -38.62 6.88
CA LEU A 86 -19.44 -37.63 5.82
C LEU A 86 -20.45 -37.71 4.64
N SER A 87 -21.27 -38.77 4.57
CA SER A 87 -22.18 -39.04 3.44
C SER A 87 -23.58 -38.38 3.57
N ILE A 88 -23.78 -37.49 4.53
CA ILE A 88 -25.08 -36.91 4.90
C ILE A 88 -25.42 -35.70 4.02
N GLY A 89 -25.48 -35.95 2.70
CA GLY A 89 -25.88 -34.95 1.70
C GLY A 89 -24.73 -34.28 0.93
N ILE A 90 -23.54 -34.88 0.88
CA ILE A 90 -22.35 -34.29 0.25
C ILE A 90 -21.88 -35.13 -0.95
N PRO A 91 -21.50 -34.51 -2.08
CA PRO A 91 -20.83 -35.22 -3.17
C PRO A 91 -19.41 -35.63 -2.77
N LEU A 92 -19.27 -36.86 -2.27
CA LEU A 92 -17.99 -37.53 -2.04
C LEU A 92 -17.33 -37.89 -3.38
N VAL A 93 -16.02 -37.75 -3.48
CA VAL A 93 -15.25 -38.33 -4.59
C VAL A 93 -14.26 -39.35 -4.06
N SER A 94 -14.36 -40.56 -4.60
CA SER A 94 -13.44 -41.66 -4.39
C SER A 94 -12.46 -41.74 -5.54
N ASP A 95 -11.15 -41.79 -5.26
CA ASP A 95 -10.29 -42.68 -6.06
C ASP A 95 -9.03 -43.22 -5.36
N LEU A 96 -8.73 -44.46 -5.77
CA LEU A 96 -7.56 -45.34 -5.68
C LEU A 96 -7.24 -46.17 -4.43
N SER A 97 -7.11 -47.46 -4.69
CA SER A 97 -6.96 -48.64 -3.85
C SER A 97 -5.62 -48.78 -3.11
N GLY A 98 -5.69 -49.23 -1.85
CA GLY A 98 -4.57 -49.78 -1.09
C GLY A 98 -5.04 -50.33 0.27
N GLN A 99 -4.64 -51.54 0.64
CA GLN A 99 -5.16 -52.27 1.80
C GLN A 99 -4.73 -51.70 3.17
N PRO A 100 -5.54 -51.90 4.24
CA PRO A 100 -5.50 -51.09 5.46
C PRO A 100 -4.46 -51.53 6.51
N LYS A 101 -4.03 -50.57 7.34
CA LYS A 101 -3.63 -50.80 8.74
C LYS A 101 -4.39 -49.84 9.65
N ASN A 102 -5.32 -50.39 10.43
CA ASN A 102 -6.10 -49.68 11.45
C ASN A 102 -5.18 -49.15 12.57
N ARG A 103 -5.17 -47.83 12.79
CA ARG A 103 -4.79 -47.20 14.07
C ARG A 103 -5.64 -45.95 14.30
N SER A 104 -6.19 -45.82 15.52
CA SER A 104 -7.10 -44.73 15.90
C SER A 104 -6.37 -43.39 15.97
N ILE A 105 -7.14 -42.31 15.74
CA ILE A 105 -6.67 -40.91 15.70
C ILE A 105 -6.12 -40.46 17.07
N LEU A 106 -6.64 -41.02 18.17
CA LEU A 106 -6.16 -40.79 19.54
C LEU A 106 -4.66 -41.09 19.74
N ASP A 107 -4.11 -42.08 19.03
CA ASP A 107 -2.68 -42.40 19.11
C ASP A 107 -1.78 -41.41 18.32
N ARG A 108 -2.35 -40.68 17.35
CA ARG A 108 -1.61 -39.67 16.56
C ARG A 108 -1.48 -38.34 17.31
N LEU A 109 -2.46 -37.97 18.11
CA LEU A 109 -2.41 -36.75 18.92
C LEU A 109 -1.42 -36.85 20.10
N ARG A 110 -1.12 -38.07 20.57
CA ARG A 110 -0.25 -38.30 21.75
C ARG A 110 1.25 -38.39 21.47
N ARG A 111 1.68 -38.57 20.22
CA ARG A 111 3.11 -38.75 19.87
C ARG A 111 3.73 -37.56 19.16
N ARG A 112 3.58 -36.34 19.71
CA ARG A 112 4.59 -35.29 19.56
C ARG A 112 4.67 -34.47 20.86
N THR A 113 5.80 -34.65 21.55
CA THR A 113 6.44 -33.73 22.53
C THR A 113 5.71 -33.40 23.84
N LYS A 114 6.48 -33.42 24.94
CA LYS A 114 6.10 -32.90 26.27
C LYS A 114 5.37 -31.55 26.13
N PRO A 115 4.19 -31.35 26.74
CA PRO A 115 3.54 -30.05 26.72
C PRO A 115 4.23 -29.11 27.71
N LEU A 116 4.69 -27.96 27.21
CA LEU A 116 4.82 -26.73 27.98
C LEU A 116 3.63 -25.81 27.59
N PRO A 117 3.13 -24.97 28.52
CA PRO A 117 1.79 -24.41 28.46
C PRO A 117 1.67 -23.30 27.40
N ASP A 118 0.81 -23.52 26.39
CA ASP A 118 0.25 -22.50 25.48
C ASP A 118 -0.74 -23.07 24.44
N ASP A 119 -0.90 -24.39 24.37
CA ASP A 119 -1.68 -25.09 23.32
C ASP A 119 -3.21 -25.06 23.50
N PHE A 120 -3.73 -24.47 24.58
CA PHE A 120 -5.17 -24.43 24.86
C PHE A 120 -5.91 -23.26 24.18
N ALA A 121 -5.20 -22.31 23.58
CA ALA A 121 -5.77 -21.07 23.06
C ALA A 121 -5.92 -21.04 21.53
N SER A 122 -6.15 -22.18 20.86
CA SER A 122 -6.53 -22.17 19.43
C SER A 122 -8.01 -22.50 19.27
N LEU A 123 -8.68 -21.76 18.39
CA LEU A 123 -10.07 -22.00 17.99
C LEU A 123 -10.15 -22.95 16.79
N GLN A 124 -11.25 -23.70 16.71
CA GLN A 124 -11.60 -24.62 15.63
C GLN A 124 -12.91 -24.19 14.99
N PHE A 125 -13.04 -24.43 13.68
CA PHE A 125 -14.14 -23.91 12.88
C PHE A 125 -15.10 -25.00 12.42
N GLY A 126 -16.34 -24.92 12.86
CA GLY A 126 -17.44 -25.78 12.44
C GLY A 126 -18.20 -25.16 11.27
N MET A 127 -17.99 -25.71 10.08
CA MET A 127 -18.68 -25.33 8.85
C MET A 127 -19.98 -26.13 8.69
N PRO A 128 -21.13 -25.48 8.46
CA PRO A 128 -22.35 -26.16 8.04
C PRO A 128 -22.14 -26.97 6.77
N ILE A 129 -22.63 -28.20 6.77
CA ILE A 129 -22.54 -29.11 5.62
C ILE A 129 -23.23 -28.51 4.38
N ASP A 130 -24.32 -27.76 4.56
CA ASP A 130 -25.09 -27.15 3.47
C ASP A 130 -24.32 -26.04 2.72
N LEU A 131 -23.19 -25.56 3.27
CA LEU A 131 -22.29 -24.63 2.57
C LEU A 131 -21.24 -25.35 1.73
N VAL A 132 -21.07 -26.67 1.90
CA VAL A 132 -20.11 -27.44 1.11
C VAL A 132 -20.58 -27.46 -0.35
N GLY A 133 -19.69 -27.13 -1.28
CA GLY A 133 -19.99 -27.04 -2.71
C GLY A 133 -20.58 -25.71 -3.16
N LYS A 134 -20.99 -24.83 -2.24
CA LYS A 134 -21.40 -23.46 -2.58
C LYS A 134 -20.19 -22.64 -3.04
N THR A 135 -20.47 -21.72 -3.97
CA THR A 135 -19.50 -20.75 -4.46
C THR A 135 -19.34 -19.61 -3.44
N MET A 136 -18.09 -19.31 -3.10
CA MET A 136 -17.72 -18.30 -2.10
C MET A 136 -16.48 -17.55 -2.58
N VAL A 137 -16.24 -16.36 -2.04
CA VAL A 137 -14.97 -15.65 -2.23
C VAL A 137 -14.10 -15.89 -1.01
N PHE A 138 -12.90 -16.43 -1.24
CA PHE A 138 -11.91 -16.73 -0.22
C PHE A 138 -10.62 -15.94 -0.48
N GLY A 139 -10.04 -15.42 0.59
CA GLY A 139 -8.76 -14.74 0.56
C GLY A 139 -8.23 -14.49 1.96
N GLY A 140 -7.17 -13.73 2.06
CA GLY A 140 -6.61 -13.35 3.35
C GLY A 140 -5.71 -12.14 3.24
N VAL A 141 -5.52 -11.42 4.34
CA VAL A 141 -4.74 -10.18 4.42
C VAL A 141 -3.90 -10.22 5.68
N VAL A 142 -2.61 -9.92 5.58
CA VAL A 142 -1.74 -9.72 6.76
C VAL A 142 -2.17 -8.43 7.46
N VAL A 143 -2.69 -8.56 8.68
CA VAL A 143 -3.19 -7.41 9.47
C VAL A 143 -2.22 -6.96 10.55
N LYS A 144 -1.25 -7.80 10.91
CA LYS A 144 -0.27 -7.50 11.97
C LYS A 144 1.01 -8.29 11.79
N VAL A 145 2.13 -7.63 12.07
CA VAL A 145 3.46 -8.23 12.21
C VAL A 145 4.01 -7.87 13.58
N SER A 146 4.70 -8.80 14.26
CA SER A 146 5.28 -8.52 15.59
C SER A 146 6.54 -7.68 15.53
N ASP A 147 7.33 -7.83 14.46
CA ASP A 147 8.51 -7.00 14.22
C ASP A 147 8.07 -5.71 13.53
N ARG A 148 7.78 -4.71 14.35
CA ARG A 148 7.19 -3.42 13.96
C ARG A 148 8.24 -2.34 13.65
N VAL A 149 9.47 -2.58 14.09
CA VAL A 149 10.60 -1.64 13.97
C VAL A 149 11.43 -1.99 12.75
N ASN A 150 11.48 -3.27 12.35
CA ASN A 150 12.10 -3.65 11.09
C ASN A 150 11.23 -3.21 9.91
N GLU A 151 11.73 -2.25 9.15
CA GLU A 151 11.02 -1.65 8.02
C GLU A 151 10.73 -2.64 6.90
N ASP A 152 11.63 -3.58 6.65
CA ASP A 152 11.43 -4.64 5.67
C ASP A 152 10.17 -5.47 6.05
N MET A 153 10.06 -5.89 7.31
CA MET A 153 8.92 -6.66 7.82
C MET A 153 7.62 -5.83 7.89
N GLY A 154 7.73 -4.51 8.06
CA GLY A 154 6.59 -3.59 8.03
C GLY A 154 5.84 -3.60 6.69
N ARG A 155 6.55 -3.82 5.58
CA ARG A 155 5.98 -3.97 4.21
C ARG A 155 5.05 -5.19 4.08
N LEU A 156 5.05 -6.12 5.03
CA LEU A 156 4.14 -7.26 4.98
C LEU A 156 2.70 -6.90 5.38
N LYS A 157 2.46 -5.77 6.06
CA LYS A 157 1.09 -5.35 6.39
C LYS A 157 0.30 -5.10 5.09
N LEU A 158 -0.94 -5.56 5.04
CA LEU A 158 -1.79 -5.58 3.84
C LEU A 158 -1.26 -6.43 2.67
N ALA A 159 -0.26 -7.28 2.90
CA ALA A 159 0.01 -8.37 1.97
C ALA A 159 -1.21 -9.29 1.91
N GLU A 160 -1.71 -9.58 0.72
CA GLU A 160 -3.01 -10.21 0.55
C GLU A 160 -2.96 -11.39 -0.42
N LEU A 161 -3.70 -12.45 -0.09
CA LEU A 161 -4.10 -13.44 -1.09
C LEU A 161 -5.28 -12.84 -1.84
N PRO A 162 -5.16 -12.57 -3.14
CA PRO A 162 -6.22 -11.84 -3.81
C PRO A 162 -7.48 -12.70 -3.89
N ALA A 163 -8.63 -12.03 -3.92
CA ALA A 163 -9.94 -12.67 -3.84
C ALA A 163 -10.10 -13.79 -4.87
N LEU A 164 -10.19 -15.04 -4.40
CA LEU A 164 -10.40 -16.21 -5.23
C LEU A 164 -11.86 -16.64 -5.14
N LEU A 165 -12.50 -16.86 -6.30
CA LEU A 165 -13.80 -17.51 -6.30
C LEU A 165 -13.60 -19.02 -6.11
N VAL A 166 -14.03 -19.55 -4.98
CA VAL A 166 -13.80 -20.94 -4.59
C VAL A 166 -15.09 -21.70 -4.44
N THR A 167 -15.01 -23.02 -4.62
CA THR A 167 -16.01 -23.97 -4.12
C THR A 167 -15.32 -25.00 -3.28
N THR A 168 -16.02 -25.54 -2.28
CA THR A 168 -15.44 -26.54 -1.39
C THR A 168 -15.93 -27.94 -1.72
N LYS A 169 -15.11 -28.95 -1.40
CA LYS A 169 -15.48 -30.35 -1.56
C LYS A 169 -14.83 -31.19 -0.49
N ILE A 170 -15.53 -32.19 0.03
CA ILE A 170 -14.92 -33.14 0.94
C ILE A 170 -14.18 -34.20 0.12
N GLN A 171 -12.89 -34.33 0.38
CA GLN A 171 -12.08 -35.44 -0.11
C GLN A 171 -11.69 -36.32 1.06
N LYS A 172 -11.90 -37.62 0.86
CA LYS A 172 -11.33 -38.64 1.73
C LYS A 172 -10.32 -39.45 0.94
N PRO A 173 -9.02 -39.25 1.18
CA PRO A 173 -8.02 -40.10 0.56
C PRO A 173 -8.11 -41.51 1.15
N SER A 174 -7.76 -42.51 0.33
CA SER A 174 -7.59 -43.90 0.77
C SER A 174 -6.47 -44.06 1.81
N LEU A 175 -5.51 -43.13 1.84
CA LEU A 175 -4.48 -43.00 2.86
C LEU A 175 -4.37 -41.54 3.33
N GLY A 176 -4.72 -41.26 4.59
CA GLY A 176 -4.64 -39.93 5.19
C GLY A 176 -5.93 -39.51 5.88
N ASP A 177 -5.90 -38.35 6.52
CA ASP A 177 -7.06 -37.81 7.21
C ASP A 177 -7.99 -37.09 6.21
N PRO A 178 -9.33 -37.16 6.39
CA PRO A 178 -10.28 -36.46 5.53
C PRO A 178 -10.01 -34.95 5.51
N LYS A 179 -10.23 -34.32 4.35
CA LYS A 179 -10.00 -32.89 4.15
C LYS A 179 -11.17 -32.23 3.45
N LEU A 180 -11.40 -30.96 3.78
CA LEU A 180 -12.15 -30.06 2.95
C LEU A 180 -11.20 -29.41 1.94
N LEU A 181 -11.35 -29.77 0.67
CA LEU A 181 -10.66 -29.13 -0.44
C LEU A 181 -11.32 -27.79 -0.75
N VAL A 182 -10.51 -26.77 -0.90
CA VAL A 182 -10.86 -25.47 -1.48
C VAL A 182 -10.40 -25.53 -2.93
N LEU A 183 -11.34 -25.33 -3.86
CA LEU A 183 -11.09 -25.50 -5.30
C LEU A 183 -11.32 -24.17 -6.03
N ASN A 184 -10.41 -23.80 -6.93
CA ASN A 184 -10.51 -22.63 -7.82
C ASN A 184 -10.11 -23.06 -9.24
N CYS A 185 -10.61 -22.37 -10.26
CA CYS A 185 -10.33 -22.69 -11.66
C CYS A 185 -9.18 -21.84 -12.25
N GLY A 186 -8.45 -21.08 -11.43
CA GLY A 186 -7.30 -20.28 -11.86
C GLY A 186 -7.69 -19.08 -12.72
N ALA A 187 -6.79 -18.71 -13.64
CA ALA A 187 -7.00 -17.61 -14.59
C ALA A 187 -7.86 -17.99 -15.83
N SER A 188 -8.14 -19.28 -16.02
CA SER A 188 -8.72 -19.85 -17.25
C SER A 188 -10.17 -20.31 -17.10
N CYS A 189 -10.90 -19.74 -16.15
CA CYS A 189 -12.27 -20.18 -15.83
C CYS A 189 -13.28 -19.88 -16.93
N GLU A 190 -13.32 -20.71 -17.97
CA GLU A 190 -14.51 -20.88 -18.79
C GLU A 190 -15.45 -21.88 -18.11
N SER A 191 -16.74 -21.82 -18.45
CA SER A 191 -17.84 -22.53 -17.77
C SER A 191 -17.71 -24.07 -17.66
N GLN A 192 -16.68 -24.68 -18.26
CA GLN A 192 -16.45 -26.12 -18.31
C GLN A 192 -15.05 -26.59 -17.84
N GLU A 193 -14.16 -25.70 -17.39
CA GLU A 193 -12.81 -26.11 -16.98
C GLU A 193 -12.76 -26.81 -15.60
N PRO A 194 -11.87 -27.82 -15.41
CA PRO A 194 -11.75 -28.53 -14.14
C PRO A 194 -11.13 -27.65 -13.05
N LYS A 195 -11.82 -27.52 -11.92
CA LYS A 195 -11.31 -26.79 -10.74
C LYS A 195 -10.11 -27.53 -10.14
N LYS A 196 -9.03 -26.79 -9.86
CA LYS A 196 -7.80 -27.29 -9.23
C LYS A 196 -7.86 -27.10 -7.72
N GLU A 197 -7.16 -27.97 -6.99
CA GLU A 197 -6.99 -27.82 -5.55
C GLU A 197 -6.12 -26.59 -5.25
N VAL A 198 -6.68 -25.68 -4.46
CA VAL A 198 -5.98 -24.51 -3.90
C VAL A 198 -5.40 -24.86 -2.54
N LEU A 199 -6.19 -25.52 -1.71
CA LEU A 199 -5.85 -25.85 -0.33
C LEU A 199 -6.68 -27.05 0.15
N GLY A 200 -6.07 -27.94 0.94
CA GLY A 200 -6.79 -28.97 1.70
C GLY A 200 -6.75 -28.70 3.21
N ILE A 201 -7.91 -28.43 3.81
CA ILE A 201 -8.07 -28.15 5.25
C ILE A 201 -8.47 -29.45 5.97
N PRO A 202 -7.75 -29.91 7.01
CA PRO A 202 -8.10 -31.13 7.73
C PRO A 202 -9.47 -31.05 8.41
N ILE A 203 -10.22 -32.15 8.34
CA ILE A 203 -11.46 -32.35 9.10
C ILE A 203 -11.10 -33.07 10.40
N LEU A 204 -11.38 -32.44 11.54
CA LEU A 204 -11.08 -32.96 12.87
C LEU A 204 -12.21 -33.83 13.43
N ALA A 205 -13.47 -33.42 13.20
CA ALA A 205 -14.65 -34.09 13.76
C ALA A 205 -15.90 -33.76 12.95
N VAL A 206 -16.97 -34.51 13.19
CA VAL A 206 -18.30 -34.25 12.63
C VAL A 206 -19.33 -34.13 13.75
N ASP A 207 -20.12 -33.07 13.71
CA ASP A 207 -21.32 -32.91 14.52
C ASP A 207 -22.54 -33.34 13.69
N GLN A 208 -23.01 -34.54 13.97
CA GLN A 208 -24.14 -35.16 13.27
C GLN A 208 -25.46 -34.45 13.55
N VAL A 209 -25.63 -33.95 14.77
CA VAL A 209 -26.87 -33.33 15.23
C VAL A 209 -27.01 -31.95 14.60
N LYS A 210 -25.93 -31.16 14.62
CA LYS A 210 -25.92 -29.81 14.04
C LYS A 210 -25.55 -29.79 12.55
N LYS A 211 -25.24 -30.95 11.97
CA LYS A 211 -24.81 -31.10 10.56
C LYS A 211 -23.63 -30.19 10.21
N THR A 212 -22.58 -30.22 11.01
CA THR A 212 -21.37 -29.41 10.77
C THR A 212 -20.11 -30.26 10.75
N VAL A 213 -19.16 -29.90 9.89
CA VAL A 213 -17.80 -30.45 9.88
C VAL A 213 -16.85 -29.50 10.61
N ILE A 214 -16.07 -30.02 11.55
CA ILE A 214 -15.10 -29.24 12.33
C ILE A 214 -13.75 -29.29 11.62
N LEU A 215 -13.17 -28.12 11.35
CA LEU A 215 -11.99 -27.92 10.51
C LEU A 215 -10.85 -27.27 11.30
N ASP A 216 -9.62 -27.69 11.00
CA ASP A 216 -8.39 -27.09 11.55
C ASP A 216 -7.82 -25.99 10.64
N LEU A 217 -8.29 -24.76 10.85
CA LEU A 217 -7.83 -23.61 10.09
C LEU A 217 -6.42 -23.13 10.48
N SER A 218 -5.82 -23.65 11.57
CA SER A 218 -4.44 -23.31 11.93
C SER A 218 -3.46 -23.74 10.83
N LYS A 219 -3.78 -24.77 10.05
CA LYS A 219 -2.93 -25.26 8.95
C LYS A 219 -2.58 -24.21 7.90
N LEU A 220 -3.40 -23.17 7.75
CA LEU A 220 -3.09 -22.01 6.92
C LEU A 220 -1.81 -21.31 7.39
N GLY A 221 -1.58 -21.22 8.70
CA GLY A 221 -0.36 -20.65 9.26
C GLY A 221 0.83 -21.61 9.20
N ASP A 222 0.61 -22.92 9.28
CA ASP A 222 1.69 -23.93 9.23
C ASP A 222 2.40 -23.98 7.87
N ILE A 223 1.66 -23.75 6.79
CA ILE A 223 2.19 -23.78 5.41
C ILE A 223 2.65 -22.41 4.91
N LEU A 224 2.65 -21.40 5.78
CA LEU A 224 3.13 -20.05 5.46
C LEU A 224 4.66 -20.04 5.39
N GLU A 225 5.16 -19.61 4.23
CA GLU A 225 6.59 -19.45 3.96
C GLU A 225 6.86 -18.02 3.49
N LEU A 226 7.86 -17.37 4.07
CA LEU A 226 8.30 -16.04 3.67
C LEU A 226 9.73 -16.11 3.17
N THR A 227 9.98 -15.57 1.99
CA THR A 227 11.34 -15.45 1.43
C THR A 227 11.64 -13.97 1.21
N ALA A 228 12.70 -13.47 1.85
CA ALA A 228 13.27 -12.17 1.51
C ALA A 228 14.41 -12.38 0.50
N ILE A 229 14.39 -11.60 -0.58
CA ILE A 229 15.33 -11.68 -1.69
C ILE A 229 16.06 -10.35 -1.77
N ARG A 230 17.38 -10.36 -1.62
CA ARG A 230 18.18 -9.15 -1.80
C ARG A 230 18.49 -8.93 -3.28
N LYS A 231 18.08 -7.81 -3.89
CA LYS A 231 18.18 -7.53 -5.33
C LYS A 231 19.64 -7.48 -5.83
N ASN A 232 20.57 -6.95 -5.03
CA ASN A 232 21.95 -6.69 -5.49
C ASN A 232 22.82 -7.95 -5.60
N ASP A 233 22.66 -8.91 -4.69
CA ASP A 233 23.48 -10.13 -4.61
C ASP A 233 22.64 -11.41 -4.70
N TYR A 234 21.33 -11.28 -4.89
CA TYR A 234 20.34 -12.37 -4.93
C TYR A 234 20.36 -13.27 -3.68
N THR A 235 20.87 -12.77 -2.55
CA THR A 235 20.88 -13.54 -1.30
C THR A 235 19.46 -13.76 -0.76
N LEU A 236 19.21 -14.98 -0.29
CA LEU A 236 17.90 -15.42 0.16
C LEU A 236 17.86 -15.61 1.68
N SER A 237 16.90 -14.96 2.33
CA SER A 237 16.53 -15.27 3.72
C SER A 237 15.17 -15.95 3.74
N GLN A 238 15.18 -17.25 3.99
CA GLN A 238 13.96 -18.06 4.10
C GLN A 238 13.48 -18.10 5.55
N TYR A 239 12.19 -17.87 5.73
CA TYR A 239 11.47 -18.00 6.98
C TYR A 239 10.40 -19.07 6.82
N LYS A 240 10.27 -19.92 7.82
CA LYS A 240 9.23 -20.95 7.86
C LYS A 240 8.42 -20.83 9.14
N SER A 241 7.16 -21.19 9.05
CA SER A 241 6.32 -21.38 10.21
C SER A 241 6.81 -22.56 11.05
N ILE A 242 6.87 -22.36 12.37
CA ILE A 242 7.16 -23.43 13.35
C ILE A 242 5.95 -23.78 14.22
N LYS A 243 5.02 -22.83 14.36
CA LYS A 243 3.81 -22.97 15.15
C LYS A 243 2.77 -22.01 14.61
N SER A 244 1.52 -22.43 14.57
CA SER A 244 0.40 -21.57 14.23
C SER A 244 -0.81 -21.84 15.12
N ARG A 245 -1.73 -20.89 15.18
CA ARG A 245 -3.01 -21.01 15.89
C ARG A 245 -4.04 -20.03 15.32
N VAL A 246 -5.31 -20.38 15.48
CA VAL A 246 -6.43 -19.48 15.18
C VAL A 246 -6.81 -18.75 16.47
N VAL A 247 -6.78 -17.41 16.45
CA VAL A 247 -6.96 -16.60 17.67
C VAL A 247 -8.27 -15.84 17.71
N THR A 248 -8.90 -15.58 16.56
CA THR A 248 -10.17 -14.85 16.51
C THR A 248 -11.07 -15.40 15.41
N PHE A 249 -12.38 -15.28 15.62
CA PHE A 249 -13.41 -15.37 14.60
C PHE A 249 -14.39 -14.21 14.76
N ASP A 250 -14.90 -13.70 13.66
CA ASP A 250 -16.00 -12.75 13.66
C ASP A 250 -16.84 -12.92 12.38
N PHE A 251 -18.12 -12.55 12.44
CA PHE A 251 -19.04 -12.68 11.33
C PHE A 251 -19.99 -11.48 11.25
N SER A 252 -19.97 -10.79 10.11
CA SER A 252 -20.96 -9.76 9.78
C SER A 252 -20.98 -9.49 8.27
N LYS A 253 -22.02 -8.81 7.76
CA LYS A 253 -22.17 -8.47 6.33
C LYS A 253 -21.95 -9.68 5.41
N ASN A 254 -22.50 -10.84 5.80
CA ASN A 254 -22.42 -12.11 5.08
C ASN A 254 -20.97 -12.57 4.82
N THR A 255 -20.07 -12.19 5.73
CA THR A 255 -18.64 -12.42 5.63
C THR A 255 -18.11 -12.93 6.96
N LEU A 256 -17.55 -14.12 6.94
CA LEU A 256 -16.76 -14.68 8.04
C LEU A 256 -15.33 -14.17 7.91
N VAL A 257 -14.75 -13.71 9.01
CA VAL A 257 -13.32 -13.41 9.11
C VAL A 257 -12.70 -14.14 10.29
N PHE A 258 -11.42 -14.49 10.19
CA PHE A 258 -10.69 -15.15 11.27
C PHE A 258 -9.20 -14.90 11.18
N ASP A 259 -8.55 -14.74 12.33
CA ASP A 259 -7.11 -14.46 12.39
C ASP A 259 -6.31 -15.72 12.69
N VAL A 260 -5.32 -16.00 11.84
CA VAL A 260 -4.33 -17.06 12.03
C VAL A 260 -2.99 -16.42 12.35
N GLU A 261 -2.48 -16.68 13.54
CA GLU A 261 -1.12 -16.30 13.94
C GLU A 261 -0.16 -17.41 13.51
N ALA A 262 0.88 -17.04 12.77
CA ALA A 262 1.98 -17.92 12.39
C ALA A 262 3.29 -17.39 13.01
N GLN A 263 3.99 -18.24 13.77
CA GLN A 263 5.30 -17.96 14.31
C GLN A 263 6.36 -18.37 13.28
N LEU A 264 6.99 -17.38 12.67
CA LEU A 264 8.03 -17.56 11.66
C LEU A 264 9.41 -17.45 12.30
N VAL A 265 10.31 -18.35 11.89
CA VAL A 265 11.74 -18.29 12.22
C VAL A 265 12.58 -18.36 10.96
N LYS A 266 13.70 -17.66 10.96
CA LYS A 266 14.68 -17.77 9.88
C LYS A 266 15.24 -19.19 9.84
N LYS A 267 15.21 -19.84 8.68
CA LYS A 267 15.59 -21.25 8.52
C LYS A 267 17.03 -21.53 8.94
N SER A 268 17.94 -20.59 8.71
CA SER A 268 19.34 -20.67 9.16
C SER A 268 19.50 -20.59 10.67
N GLU A 269 18.66 -19.81 11.36
CA GLU A 269 18.70 -19.67 12.82
C GLU A 269 18.07 -20.88 13.51
N ALA A 270 16.97 -21.40 12.96
CA ALA A 270 16.28 -22.57 13.49
C ALA A 270 17.16 -23.84 13.55
N LEU A 271 18.21 -23.91 12.71
CA LEU A 271 19.17 -25.02 12.70
C LEU A 271 20.36 -24.80 13.64
N ASN A 272 20.75 -23.54 13.86
CA ASN A 272 22.07 -23.19 14.42
C ASN A 272 22.01 -22.45 15.75
N GLN A 273 20.82 -22.04 16.23
CA GLN A 273 20.66 -21.29 17.48
C GLN A 273 19.65 -21.98 18.41
N PRO A 274 19.94 -22.04 19.73
CA PRO A 274 19.03 -22.66 20.70
C PRO A 274 17.71 -21.88 20.87
N ASN A 275 17.73 -20.55 20.65
CA ASN A 275 16.56 -19.67 20.75
C ASN A 275 16.51 -18.71 19.54
N PRO A 276 16.04 -19.16 18.37
CA PRO A 276 15.98 -18.32 17.17
C PRO A 276 15.03 -17.13 17.35
N LYS A 277 15.24 -16.03 16.63
CA LYS A 277 14.33 -14.88 16.65
C LYS A 277 13.00 -15.30 16.02
N VAL A 278 11.90 -15.12 16.75
CA VAL A 278 10.55 -15.43 16.28
C VAL A 278 9.85 -14.15 15.84
N THR A 279 9.34 -14.15 14.61
CA THR A 279 8.45 -13.11 14.09
C THR A 279 7.05 -13.69 13.96
N VAL A 280 6.05 -13.08 14.59
CA VAL A 280 4.65 -13.47 14.48
C VAL A 280 3.98 -12.66 13.38
N VAL A 281 3.40 -13.36 12.40
CA VAL A 281 2.55 -12.76 11.36
C VAL A 281 1.11 -13.18 11.62
N THR A 282 0.20 -12.21 11.70
CA THR A 282 -1.24 -12.45 11.83
C THR A 282 -1.90 -12.21 10.48
N ASN A 283 -2.47 -13.26 9.92
CA ASN A 283 -3.25 -13.20 8.67
C ASN A 283 -4.73 -13.26 9.01
N ARG A 284 -5.49 -12.23 8.63
CA ARG A 284 -6.95 -12.24 8.64
C ARG A 284 -7.45 -12.88 7.35
N TRP A 285 -7.98 -14.08 7.47
CA TRP A 285 -8.64 -14.77 6.38
C TRP A 285 -10.10 -14.40 6.34
N TYR A 286 -10.70 -14.52 5.15
CA TYR A 286 -12.12 -14.26 4.97
C TYR A 286 -12.78 -15.27 4.06
N LEU A 287 -14.05 -15.53 4.36
CA LEU A 287 -14.98 -16.28 3.53
C LEU A 287 -16.24 -15.45 3.35
N LYS A 288 -16.45 -14.96 2.13
CA LYS A 288 -17.59 -14.14 1.75
C LYS A 288 -18.53 -14.96 0.88
N LEU A 289 -19.81 -14.99 1.24
CA LEU A 289 -20.80 -15.74 0.47
C LEU A 289 -20.94 -15.13 -0.94
N GLY A 290 -21.02 -15.96 -1.99
CA GLY A 290 -20.96 -15.48 -3.38
C GLY A 290 -22.23 -14.76 -3.85
N ASP A 291 -23.37 -15.04 -3.23
CA ASP A 291 -24.68 -14.43 -3.50
C ASP A 291 -24.75 -12.95 -3.10
N VAL A 292 -23.75 -12.44 -2.39
CA VAL A 292 -23.69 -11.04 -1.98
C VAL A 292 -23.27 -10.11 -3.11
N PHE A 293 -22.72 -10.60 -4.23
CA PHE A 293 -22.27 -9.75 -5.34
C PHE A 293 -23.44 -9.43 -6.26
N ASN A 294 -23.43 -8.24 -6.88
CA ASN A 294 -24.51 -7.85 -7.77
C ASN A 294 -24.44 -8.66 -9.07
N PRO A 295 -25.41 -9.55 -9.37
CA PRO A 295 -25.39 -10.28 -10.62
C PRO A 295 -25.58 -9.37 -11.85
N GLN A 296 -26.06 -8.13 -11.65
CA GLN A 296 -26.25 -7.12 -12.69
C GLN A 296 -25.07 -6.13 -12.80
N PHE A 297 -23.97 -6.34 -12.06
CA PHE A 297 -22.81 -5.45 -12.15
C PHE A 297 -22.27 -5.40 -13.59
N THR A 298 -22.30 -4.20 -14.18
CA THR A 298 -21.87 -4.00 -15.56
C THR A 298 -20.34 -3.92 -15.64
N LYS A 299 -19.69 -5.01 -16.06
CA LYS A 299 -18.24 -5.05 -16.26
C LYS A 299 -17.82 -4.09 -17.39
N ARG A 300 -16.64 -3.48 -17.27
CA ARG A 300 -16.09 -2.51 -18.23
C ARG A 300 -14.68 -2.92 -18.66
N LYS A 301 -14.41 -2.90 -19.96
CA LYS A 301 -13.08 -3.19 -20.49
C LYS A 301 -12.14 -2.02 -20.19
N PRO A 302 -10.83 -2.24 -20.03
CA PRO A 302 -9.85 -1.15 -20.07
C PRO A 302 -9.71 -0.62 -21.49
N ILE A 303 -9.25 0.62 -21.60
CA ILE A 303 -8.78 1.26 -22.84
C ILE A 303 -7.44 1.91 -22.55
N ASN A 304 -6.60 2.11 -23.57
CA ASN A 304 -5.24 2.60 -23.37
C ASN A 304 -5.21 4.10 -23.01
N GLU A 305 -6.27 4.82 -23.37
CA GLU A 305 -6.43 6.27 -23.19
C GLU A 305 -6.77 6.65 -21.74
N VAL A 306 -7.24 5.68 -20.94
CA VAL A 306 -7.70 5.91 -19.57
C VAL A 306 -7.19 4.80 -18.64
N GLY A 307 -6.40 5.20 -17.65
CA GLY A 307 -5.74 4.30 -16.71
C GLY A 307 -6.63 3.75 -15.65
N PHE A 308 -6.91 2.44 -15.71
CA PHE A 308 -7.50 1.71 -14.60
C PHE A 308 -6.68 0.48 -14.22
N PHE A 309 -6.65 0.16 -12.93
CA PHE A 309 -6.27 -1.18 -12.49
C PHE A 309 -7.23 -2.20 -13.07
N THR A 310 -6.69 -3.36 -13.44
CA THR A 310 -7.47 -4.42 -14.06
C THR A 310 -7.39 -5.72 -13.28
N THR A 311 -8.45 -6.51 -13.39
CA THR A 311 -8.42 -7.90 -12.93
C THR A 311 -7.54 -8.73 -13.86
N LYS A 312 -6.28 -8.94 -13.50
CA LYS A 312 -5.30 -9.74 -14.29
C LYS A 312 -5.50 -11.28 -14.18
N ARG A 313 -6.66 -11.74 -13.69
CA ARG A 313 -6.92 -13.13 -13.29
C ARG A 313 -7.99 -13.83 -14.14
N ASN A 314 -8.25 -13.29 -15.32
CA ASN A 314 -9.20 -13.81 -16.29
C ASN A 314 -8.61 -13.67 -17.70
N SER A 315 -9.17 -14.37 -18.69
CA SER A 315 -8.75 -14.27 -20.10
C SER A 315 -8.89 -12.85 -20.67
N GLU A 316 -9.89 -12.12 -20.19
CA GLU A 316 -10.13 -10.71 -20.53
C GLU A 316 -10.00 -9.82 -19.28
N PRO A 317 -9.22 -8.73 -19.34
CA PRO A 317 -9.12 -7.79 -18.23
C PRO A 317 -10.38 -6.94 -18.09
N TRP A 318 -10.81 -6.73 -16.86
CA TRP A 318 -11.89 -5.79 -16.50
C TRP A 318 -11.35 -4.72 -15.58
N ILE A 319 -11.78 -3.48 -15.74
CA ILE A 319 -11.37 -2.40 -14.83
C ILE A 319 -11.93 -2.66 -13.43
N VAL A 320 -11.15 -2.28 -12.43
CA VAL A 320 -11.52 -2.37 -11.02
C VAL A 320 -12.32 -1.11 -10.65
N ARG A 321 -13.52 -1.25 -10.09
CA ARG A 321 -14.35 -0.12 -9.64
C ARG A 321 -15.45 -0.53 -8.66
N TYR A 322 -16.00 0.42 -7.92
CA TYR A 322 -17.18 0.19 -7.08
C TYR A 322 -18.47 0.00 -7.88
N ASP A 323 -19.40 -0.76 -7.31
CA ASP A 323 -20.78 -0.88 -7.81
C ASP A 323 -21.67 0.26 -7.27
N LEU A 324 -21.95 1.25 -8.12
CA LEU A 324 -22.83 2.38 -7.77
C LEU A 324 -24.29 1.98 -7.58
N ASP A 325 -24.74 0.83 -8.08
CA ASP A 325 -26.14 0.41 -7.94
C ASP A 325 -26.45 -0.10 -6.54
N ARG A 326 -25.41 -0.48 -5.80
CA ARG A 326 -25.50 -0.95 -4.40
C ARG A 326 -25.15 0.10 -3.37
N ILE A 327 -24.72 1.27 -3.82
CA ILE A 327 -24.42 2.40 -2.97
C ILE A 327 -25.68 3.27 -2.91
N GLU A 328 -26.22 3.41 -1.70
CA GLU A 328 -27.32 4.33 -1.48
C GLU A 328 -26.88 5.75 -1.87
N PRO A 329 -27.64 6.47 -2.73
CA PRO A 329 -27.17 7.69 -3.40
C PRO A 329 -26.61 8.79 -2.48
N GLN A 330 -27.06 8.82 -1.22
CA GLN A 330 -26.65 9.80 -0.22
C GLN A 330 -25.76 9.22 0.89
N GLU A 331 -25.61 7.89 1.00
CA GLU A 331 -24.78 7.29 2.05
C GLU A 331 -23.36 6.98 1.59
N GLY A 332 -23.10 6.81 0.29
CA GLY A 332 -21.76 6.52 -0.24
C GLY A 332 -21.15 5.21 0.28
N VAL A 333 -19.94 4.89 -0.19
CA VAL A 333 -19.11 3.84 0.41
C VAL A 333 -18.56 4.34 1.73
N LYS A 334 -18.88 3.64 2.82
CA LYS A 334 -18.40 4.01 4.16
C LYS A 334 -16.93 3.63 4.37
N TYR A 335 -16.14 4.63 4.75
CA TYR A 335 -14.79 4.51 5.28
C TYR A 335 -14.77 4.84 6.79
N TYR A 336 -13.92 4.12 7.53
CA TYR A 336 -13.52 4.52 8.88
C TYR A 336 -12.11 5.09 8.82
N ILE A 337 -11.93 6.33 9.26
CA ILE A 337 -10.64 7.02 9.27
C ILE A 337 -10.06 6.92 10.67
N LYS A 338 -9.03 6.10 10.82
CA LYS A 338 -8.46 5.75 12.12
C LYS A 338 -7.25 6.60 12.47
N ASN A 339 -7.20 7.02 13.73
CA ASN A 339 -6.02 7.58 14.40
C ASN A 339 -5.47 8.91 13.84
N VAL A 340 -6.13 9.54 12.87
CA VAL A 340 -5.70 10.84 12.32
C VAL A 340 -5.84 11.93 13.40
N PRO A 341 -4.75 12.65 13.75
CA PRO A 341 -4.80 13.75 14.70
C PRO A 341 -5.77 14.86 14.24
N PRO A 342 -6.58 15.47 15.16
CA PRO A 342 -7.59 16.47 14.81
C PRO A 342 -7.10 17.61 13.91
N GLU A 343 -5.88 18.09 14.13
CA GLU A 343 -5.25 19.17 13.37
C GLU A 343 -5.02 18.85 11.89
N PHE A 344 -4.97 17.56 11.51
CA PHE A 344 -4.78 17.12 10.12
C PHE A 344 -6.07 16.61 9.48
N GLN A 345 -7.16 16.45 10.23
CA GLN A 345 -8.41 15.88 9.72
C GLN A 345 -9.03 16.69 8.58
N LYS A 346 -8.79 18.00 8.53
CA LYS A 346 -9.35 18.88 7.49
C LYS A 346 -8.89 18.49 6.08
N GLY A 347 -7.62 18.12 5.91
CA GLY A 347 -7.10 17.62 4.63
C GLY A 347 -7.86 16.36 4.18
N PHE A 348 -8.06 15.40 5.09
CA PHE A 348 -8.82 14.18 4.83
C PHE A 348 -10.28 14.49 4.47
N VAL A 349 -10.95 15.35 5.22
CA VAL A 349 -12.35 15.74 4.92
C VAL A 349 -12.46 16.31 3.52
N SER A 350 -11.58 17.24 3.15
CA SER A 350 -11.62 17.86 1.83
C SER A 350 -11.39 16.88 0.68
N ALA A 351 -10.59 15.82 0.88
CA ALA A 351 -10.42 14.76 -0.11
C ALA A 351 -11.72 13.99 -0.38
N PHE A 352 -12.47 13.67 0.68
CA PHE A 352 -13.78 13.01 0.54
C PHE A 352 -14.82 13.92 -0.09
N ASP A 353 -14.84 15.19 0.31
CA ASP A 353 -15.78 16.18 -0.20
C ASP A 353 -15.57 16.44 -1.69
N GLU A 354 -14.32 16.56 -2.15
CA GLU A 354 -14.02 16.79 -3.56
C GLU A 354 -14.40 15.60 -4.43
N TRP A 355 -13.99 14.37 -4.07
CA TRP A 355 -14.44 13.18 -4.80
C TRP A 355 -15.97 13.09 -4.85
N ASN A 356 -16.65 13.40 -3.76
CA ASN A 356 -18.12 13.41 -3.73
C ASN A 356 -18.73 14.48 -4.64
N GLU A 357 -18.16 15.68 -4.70
CA GLU A 357 -18.60 16.74 -5.62
C GLU A 357 -18.47 16.28 -7.07
N LYS A 358 -17.30 15.77 -7.45
CA LYS A 358 -17.01 15.30 -8.81
C LYS A 358 -17.84 14.09 -9.20
N PHE A 359 -18.02 13.11 -8.31
CA PHE A 359 -18.88 11.97 -8.59
C PHE A 359 -20.35 12.37 -8.72
N LEU A 360 -20.82 13.32 -7.91
CA LEU A 360 -22.19 13.80 -7.98
C LEU A 360 -22.46 14.48 -9.34
N SER A 361 -21.53 15.29 -9.85
CA SER A 361 -21.68 15.95 -11.16
C SER A 361 -21.65 14.96 -12.33
N ILE A 362 -20.85 13.89 -12.24
CA ILE A 362 -20.69 12.90 -13.31
C ILE A 362 -21.77 11.82 -13.28
N THR A 363 -22.11 11.32 -12.09
CA THR A 363 -22.91 10.09 -11.90
C THR A 363 -24.27 10.34 -11.25
N GLY A 364 -24.50 11.53 -10.69
CA GLY A 364 -25.69 11.85 -9.91
C GLY A 364 -25.72 11.23 -8.52
N LYS A 365 -24.62 10.60 -8.05
CA LYS A 365 -24.50 9.98 -6.73
C LYS A 365 -23.21 10.40 -6.03
N LYS A 366 -23.25 10.46 -4.70
CA LYS A 366 -22.03 10.54 -3.89
C LYS A 366 -21.34 9.18 -3.84
N ILE A 367 -20.01 9.17 -3.82
CA ILE A 367 -19.22 7.95 -3.84
C ILE A 367 -18.74 7.54 -2.45
N PHE A 368 -18.48 8.49 -1.54
CA PHE A 368 -17.87 8.21 -0.26
C PHE A 368 -18.62 8.82 0.92
N ASN A 369 -18.41 8.20 2.07
CA ASN A 369 -18.80 8.68 3.39
C ASN A 369 -17.75 8.22 4.38
N TYR A 370 -17.49 9.02 5.41
CA TYR A 370 -16.42 8.74 6.35
C TYR A 370 -16.87 8.90 7.81
N GLU A 371 -16.13 8.27 8.71
CA GLU A 371 -16.25 8.48 10.16
C GLU A 371 -14.86 8.42 10.78
N PHE A 372 -14.49 9.43 11.55
CA PHE A 372 -13.24 9.41 12.30
C PHE A 372 -13.37 8.54 13.55
N ILE A 373 -12.39 7.66 13.74
CA ILE A 373 -12.27 6.75 14.87
C ILE A 373 -10.92 6.98 15.53
N SER A 374 -10.90 7.52 16.74
CA SER A 374 -9.66 7.70 17.49
C SER A 374 -9.14 6.36 18.04
N LYS A 375 -7.88 6.33 18.48
CA LYS A 375 -7.29 5.16 19.15
C LYS A 375 -8.02 4.77 20.44
N ASP A 376 -8.63 5.75 21.10
CA ASP A 376 -9.31 5.60 22.39
C ASP A 376 -10.80 5.26 22.20
N ASP A 377 -11.31 5.30 20.97
CA ASP A 377 -12.67 4.84 20.64
C ASP A 377 -12.77 3.32 20.90
N PRO A 378 -13.74 2.85 21.72
CA PRO A 378 -13.92 1.44 22.01
C PRO A 378 -14.08 0.54 20.78
N ARG A 379 -14.57 1.08 19.66
CA ARG A 379 -14.76 0.36 18.39
C ARG A 379 -13.46 0.19 17.60
N SER A 380 -12.42 0.95 17.94
CA SER A 380 -11.13 0.93 17.22
C SER A 380 -10.50 -0.47 17.18
N GLN A 381 -10.78 -1.31 18.18
CA GLN A 381 -10.33 -2.70 18.25
C GLN A 381 -11.10 -3.65 17.32
N LEU A 382 -12.35 -3.33 16.97
CA LEU A 382 -13.16 -4.10 16.01
C LEU A 382 -12.80 -3.78 14.56
N LEU A 383 -12.33 -2.56 14.30
CA LEU A 383 -11.95 -2.08 12.98
C LEU A 383 -10.49 -2.40 12.71
N VAL A 384 -10.23 -3.53 12.05
CA VAL A 384 -8.87 -3.95 11.69
C VAL A 384 -8.64 -3.63 10.22
N THR A 385 -7.62 -2.83 9.91
CA THR A 385 -7.26 -2.49 8.53
C THR A 385 -6.88 -3.74 7.76
N GLY A 386 -7.46 -3.93 6.57
CA GLY A 386 -7.40 -5.19 5.82
C GLY A 386 -8.55 -6.16 6.11
N ASP A 387 -9.46 -5.85 7.03
CA ASP A 387 -10.73 -6.56 7.17
C ASP A 387 -11.68 -6.18 6.04
N VAL A 388 -11.96 -7.14 5.15
CA VAL A 388 -12.76 -6.95 3.94
C VAL A 388 -14.22 -6.53 4.16
N ARG A 389 -14.68 -6.47 5.41
CA ARG A 389 -16.03 -6.01 5.76
C ARG A 389 -16.11 -4.48 5.84
N TYR A 390 -14.98 -3.79 5.94
CA TYR A 390 -14.91 -2.36 6.18
C TYR A 390 -13.84 -1.73 5.29
N ASN A 391 -14.12 -0.53 4.76
CA ASN A 391 -13.07 0.29 4.17
C ASN A 391 -12.43 1.13 5.27
N ILE A 392 -11.10 1.12 5.35
CA ILE A 392 -10.38 1.76 6.45
C ILE A 392 -9.23 2.60 5.91
N ILE A 393 -9.20 3.87 6.30
CA ILE A 393 -8.00 4.71 6.20
C ILE A 393 -7.31 4.65 7.56
N GLU A 394 -6.06 4.25 7.61
CA GLU A 394 -5.30 4.17 8.85
C GLU A 394 -4.07 5.06 8.81
N TRP A 395 -4.04 6.03 9.73
CA TRP A 395 -2.81 6.67 10.16
C TRP A 395 -1.97 5.63 10.91
N ASP A 396 -0.97 5.04 10.25
CA ASP A 396 -0.21 3.91 10.80
C ASP A 396 0.70 4.41 11.92
N LEU A 397 0.34 4.06 13.15
CA LEU A 397 1.11 4.37 14.36
C LEU A 397 2.12 3.28 14.72
N VAL A 398 2.09 2.16 14.01
CA VAL A 398 2.61 0.88 14.51
C VAL A 398 3.72 0.35 13.62
N ASN A 399 3.53 0.31 12.31
CA ASN A 399 4.51 -0.29 11.39
C ASN A 399 5.33 0.79 10.71
N ARG A 400 6.66 0.69 10.81
CA ARG A 400 7.56 1.48 9.97
C ARG A 400 7.64 0.86 8.59
N ALA A 401 7.40 1.66 7.55
CA ALA A 401 7.54 1.27 6.15
C ALA A 401 7.91 2.50 5.30
N ALA A 402 8.48 2.28 4.12
CA ALA A 402 9.10 3.34 3.30
C ALA A 402 8.14 4.10 2.36
N TYR A 403 6.82 3.83 2.39
CA TYR A 403 5.82 4.58 1.61
C TYR A 403 5.25 5.76 2.40
N GLY A 404 4.81 6.83 1.75
CA GLY A 404 4.02 7.91 2.36
C GLY A 404 2.55 7.53 2.47
N GLY A 405 1.97 7.18 1.33
CA GLY A 405 0.61 6.67 1.17
C GLY A 405 0.58 5.31 0.45
N LEU A 406 -0.49 4.54 0.68
CA LEU A 406 -0.75 3.28 -0.02
C LEU A 406 -2.25 2.96 -0.02
N GLY A 407 -2.87 2.87 -1.20
CA GLY A 407 -4.31 2.72 -1.40
C GLY A 407 -4.73 1.39 -2.04
N PRO A 408 -4.61 0.24 -1.36
CA PRO A 408 -4.89 -1.04 -1.97
C PRO A 408 -6.39 -1.36 -1.94
N SER A 409 -6.87 -1.95 -3.04
CA SER A 409 -8.24 -2.45 -3.16
C SER A 409 -8.29 -3.94 -3.53
N ILE A 410 -9.35 -4.59 -3.05
CA ILE A 410 -9.68 -5.98 -3.34
C ILE A 410 -10.98 -6.00 -4.14
N ALA A 411 -10.90 -6.60 -5.32
CA ALA A 411 -11.98 -6.69 -6.27
C ALA A 411 -12.34 -8.13 -6.60
N HIS A 412 -13.60 -8.33 -6.98
CA HIS A 412 -14.10 -9.63 -7.40
C HIS A 412 -13.39 -10.11 -8.68
N GLN A 413 -12.89 -11.36 -8.64
CA GLN A 413 -11.96 -11.93 -9.62
C GLN A 413 -12.37 -11.76 -11.09
N TYR A 414 -13.67 -11.90 -11.40
CA TYR A 414 -14.17 -11.94 -12.79
C TYR A 414 -14.90 -10.68 -13.25
N THR A 415 -15.20 -9.77 -12.33
CA THR A 415 -16.04 -8.62 -12.63
C THR A 415 -15.31 -7.30 -12.47
N GLY A 416 -14.32 -7.23 -11.57
CA GLY A 416 -13.69 -5.96 -11.18
C GLY A 416 -14.50 -5.18 -10.13
N GLU A 417 -15.59 -5.73 -9.60
CA GLU A 417 -16.37 -5.10 -8.52
C GLU A 417 -15.52 -5.03 -7.24
N VAL A 418 -15.15 -3.82 -6.83
CA VAL A 418 -14.46 -3.55 -5.56
C VAL A 418 -15.43 -3.80 -4.41
N PHE A 419 -15.01 -4.58 -3.42
CA PHE A 419 -15.80 -4.84 -2.22
C PHE A 419 -15.07 -4.52 -0.91
N SER A 420 -13.77 -4.21 -0.99
CA SER A 420 -12.96 -3.79 0.14
C SER A 420 -11.81 -2.92 -0.38
N ALA A 421 -11.55 -1.81 0.29
CA ALA A 421 -10.42 -0.97 -0.01
C ALA A 421 -9.87 -0.32 1.26
N ASN A 422 -8.58 -0.02 1.27
CA ASN A 422 -7.91 0.57 2.42
C ASN A 422 -7.04 1.74 1.98
N VAL A 423 -6.61 2.55 2.92
CA VAL A 423 -5.51 3.51 2.74
C VAL A 423 -4.60 3.41 3.97
N LEU A 424 -3.30 3.27 3.78
CA LEU A 424 -2.31 3.42 4.83
C LEU A 424 -1.57 4.74 4.65
N VAL A 425 -1.37 5.45 5.76
CA VAL A 425 -0.65 6.73 5.78
C VAL A 425 0.47 6.62 6.81
N GLN A 426 1.74 6.81 6.40
CA GLN A 426 2.90 6.89 7.31
C GLN A 426 2.98 8.26 8.00
N GLY A 427 1.86 8.65 8.62
CA GLY A 427 1.63 9.99 9.12
C GLY A 427 2.68 10.49 10.10
N PRO A 428 3.12 9.73 11.14
CA PRO A 428 4.14 10.22 12.06
C PRO A 428 5.46 10.57 11.37
N HIS A 429 5.86 9.78 10.38
CA HIS A 429 7.11 10.00 9.66
C HIS A 429 7.01 11.17 8.68
N ILE A 430 5.87 11.30 7.99
CA ILE A 430 5.53 12.49 7.20
C ILE A 430 5.59 13.76 8.08
N ILE A 431 4.96 13.75 9.25
CA ILE A 431 4.97 14.93 10.13
C ILE A 431 6.39 15.27 10.60
N GLU A 432 7.20 14.28 10.98
CA GLU A 432 8.60 14.51 11.35
C GLU A 432 9.37 15.17 10.20
N LEU A 433 9.27 14.59 9.01
CA LEU A 433 9.91 15.05 7.78
C LEU A 433 9.58 16.51 7.46
N PHE A 434 8.29 16.84 7.40
CA PHE A 434 7.86 18.18 7.02
C PHE A 434 8.14 19.21 8.11
N ARG A 435 8.11 18.83 9.41
CA ARG A 435 8.51 19.75 10.48
C ARG A 435 9.97 20.15 10.38
N GLU A 436 10.86 19.20 10.10
CA GLU A 436 12.28 19.47 9.91
C GLU A 436 12.54 20.37 8.70
N TRP A 437 11.82 20.15 7.60
CA TRP A 437 11.91 20.97 6.39
C TRP A 437 11.47 22.43 6.63
N PHE A 438 10.35 22.63 7.34
CA PHE A 438 9.89 23.97 7.73
C PHE A 438 10.81 24.65 8.75
N GLN A 439 11.36 23.90 9.72
CA GLN A 439 12.29 24.44 10.70
C GLN A 439 13.59 24.92 10.05
N ALA A 440 14.15 24.14 9.12
CA ALA A 440 15.36 24.53 8.41
C ALA A 440 15.17 25.84 7.63
N ARG A 441 13.99 26.03 7.03
CA ARG A 441 13.64 27.30 6.38
C ARG A 441 13.54 28.46 7.37
N HIS A 442 12.90 28.26 8.51
CA HIS A 442 12.78 29.28 9.54
C HIS A 442 14.16 29.75 10.04
N ASP A 443 15.03 28.80 10.37
CA ASP A 443 16.40 29.09 10.83
C ASP A 443 17.21 29.83 9.76
N SER A 444 17.05 29.45 8.49
CA SER A 444 17.66 30.13 7.34
C SER A 444 17.17 31.58 7.21
N ASP A 445 15.85 31.81 7.34
CA ASP A 445 15.25 33.14 7.26
C ASP A 445 15.69 34.07 8.39
N ASP A 446 15.87 33.54 9.60
CA ASP A 446 16.41 34.29 10.74
C ASP A 446 17.86 34.74 10.48
N LEU A 447 18.68 33.88 9.86
CA LEU A 447 20.07 34.21 9.49
C LEU A 447 20.14 35.24 8.36
N ILE A 448 19.30 35.12 7.34
CA ILE A 448 19.20 36.12 6.25
C ILE A 448 18.80 37.49 6.83
N ARG A 449 17.85 37.53 7.77
CA ARG A 449 17.38 38.79 8.39
C ARG A 449 18.49 39.56 9.11
N ILE A 450 19.51 38.87 9.61
CA ILE A 450 20.68 39.47 10.28
C ILE A 450 21.91 39.56 9.36
N GLY A 451 21.74 39.37 8.05
CA GLY A 451 22.78 39.53 7.04
C GLY A 451 23.81 38.40 7.00
N ARG A 452 23.44 37.20 7.45
CA ARG A 452 24.33 36.01 7.51
C ARG A 452 23.98 34.98 6.43
N ASP A 453 23.86 35.43 5.19
CA ASP A 453 23.40 34.64 4.04
C ASP A 453 24.17 33.32 3.86
N HIS A 454 25.50 33.35 4.00
CA HIS A 454 26.33 32.13 3.86
C HIS A 454 26.01 31.07 4.93
N GLU A 455 25.66 31.49 6.15
CA GLU A 455 25.26 30.55 7.20
C GLU A 455 23.83 30.04 6.98
N ALA A 456 22.96 30.89 6.44
CA ALA A 456 21.61 30.51 6.04
C ALA A 456 21.62 29.40 4.98
N ASP A 457 22.49 29.50 3.97
CA ASP A 457 22.69 28.46 2.96
C ASP A 457 23.24 27.17 3.58
N GLY A 458 24.16 27.30 4.55
CA GLY A 458 24.73 26.18 5.28
C GLY A 458 23.70 25.40 6.11
N VAL A 459 22.68 26.06 6.66
CA VAL A 459 21.57 25.41 7.39
C VAL A 459 20.74 24.54 6.46
N ILE A 460 20.33 25.08 5.31
CA ILE A 460 19.54 24.35 4.31
C ILE A 460 20.30 23.12 3.81
N SER A 461 21.56 23.31 3.41
CA SER A 461 22.41 22.23 2.91
C SER A 461 22.58 21.11 3.95
N LYS A 462 22.84 21.44 5.22
CA LYS A 462 22.96 20.44 6.30
C LYS A 462 21.66 19.71 6.57
N SER A 463 20.53 20.43 6.58
CA SER A 463 19.20 19.82 6.76
C SER A 463 18.90 18.84 5.63
N LEU A 464 19.17 19.22 4.38
CA LEU A 464 19.01 18.34 3.22
C LEU A 464 19.89 17.09 3.31
N ILE A 465 21.17 17.22 3.70
CA ILE A 465 22.08 16.08 3.89
C ILE A 465 21.56 15.15 4.99
N ALA A 466 21.14 15.71 6.13
CA ALA A 466 20.61 14.92 7.25
C ALA A 466 19.31 14.20 6.86
N LEU A 467 18.44 14.89 6.13
CA LEU A 467 17.21 14.31 5.61
C LEU A 467 17.49 13.18 4.64
N ASN A 468 18.35 13.39 3.66
CA ASN A 468 18.73 12.33 2.71
C ASN A 468 19.38 11.15 3.44
N ALA A 469 20.24 11.38 4.42
CA ALA A 469 20.81 10.30 5.22
C ALA A 469 19.75 9.52 6.01
N LYS A 470 18.71 10.20 6.53
CA LYS A 470 17.55 9.54 7.15
C LYS A 470 16.78 8.72 6.12
N LEU A 471 16.46 9.30 4.97
CA LEU A 471 15.72 8.60 3.92
C LEU A 471 16.51 7.44 3.35
N ASP A 472 17.80 7.61 3.08
CA ASP A 472 18.70 6.53 2.73
C ASP A 472 18.64 5.46 3.82
N ALA A 473 18.74 5.80 5.11
CA ALA A 473 18.58 4.82 6.19
C ALA A 473 17.24 4.06 6.13
N LEU A 474 16.16 4.68 5.63
CA LEU A 474 14.86 4.03 5.41
C LEU A 474 14.78 3.21 4.11
N HIS A 475 15.54 3.60 3.07
CA HIS A 475 15.53 2.96 1.75
C HIS A 475 16.66 1.93 1.57
N LEU A 476 17.72 1.98 2.39
CA LEU A 476 19.01 1.28 2.21
C LEU A 476 18.87 -0.25 2.16
N ASP A 477 17.83 -0.82 2.78
CA ASP A 477 17.48 -2.24 2.64
C ASP A 477 16.10 -2.47 1.99
N GLY A 478 15.16 -1.53 2.10
CA GLY A 478 13.79 -1.67 1.59
C GLY A 478 13.69 -1.75 0.07
N ASP A 479 14.51 -1.00 -0.67
CA ASP A 479 14.57 -1.09 -2.13
C ASP A 479 15.42 -2.25 -2.63
N ASN A 480 16.35 -2.70 -1.77
CA ASN A 480 17.22 -3.83 -2.03
C ASN A 480 16.61 -5.16 -1.62
N LYS A 481 15.44 -5.22 -0.97
CA LYS A 481 14.80 -6.48 -0.55
C LYS A 481 13.36 -6.60 -0.99
N VAL A 482 13.08 -7.63 -1.79
CA VAL A 482 11.71 -8.01 -2.17
C VAL A 482 11.28 -9.20 -1.31
N PHE A 483 10.05 -9.16 -0.82
CA PHE A 483 9.46 -10.28 -0.11
C PHE A 483 8.61 -11.10 -1.06
N LYS A 484 8.61 -12.41 -0.84
CA LYS A 484 7.62 -13.32 -1.40
C LYS A 484 7.01 -14.09 -0.25
N LEU A 485 5.71 -13.89 -0.05
CA LEU A 485 4.94 -14.59 0.96
C LEU A 485 4.09 -15.65 0.27
N LYS A 486 4.28 -16.91 0.63
CA LYS A 486 3.62 -18.05 -0.01
C LYS A 486 2.86 -18.87 1.01
N LEU A 487 1.74 -19.41 0.55
CA LEU A 487 0.95 -20.41 1.24
C LEU A 487 1.10 -21.74 0.50
N GLY A 488 1.89 -22.65 1.04
CA GLY A 488 2.25 -23.88 0.33
C GLY A 488 3.01 -23.60 -0.98
N LYS A 489 2.82 -24.45 -1.99
CA LYS A 489 3.60 -24.38 -3.24
C LYS A 489 3.05 -23.39 -4.26
N ASP A 490 1.72 -23.28 -4.35
CA ASP A 490 1.05 -22.72 -5.51
C ASP A 490 0.36 -21.36 -5.25
N LEU A 491 0.32 -20.89 -4.00
CA LEU A 491 -0.35 -19.64 -3.64
C LEU A 491 0.65 -18.61 -3.15
N GLU A 492 0.69 -17.47 -3.84
CA GLU A 492 1.51 -16.32 -3.49
C GLU A 492 0.60 -15.16 -3.08
N LEU A 493 0.93 -14.52 -1.96
CA LEU A 493 0.28 -13.30 -1.49
C LEU A 493 0.94 -12.12 -2.19
N ALA A 494 0.13 -11.22 -2.74
CA ALA A 494 0.57 -9.95 -3.30
C ALA A 494 0.98 -9.01 -2.16
N ILE A 495 2.21 -8.52 -2.19
CA ILE A 495 2.73 -7.56 -1.22
C ILE A 495 2.64 -6.18 -1.87
N ARG A 496 1.50 -5.51 -1.66
CA ARG A 496 1.15 -4.28 -2.40
C ARG A 496 2.09 -3.12 -2.13
N SER A 497 2.62 -3.02 -0.91
CA SER A 497 3.65 -2.04 -0.56
C SER A 497 5.04 -2.39 -1.11
N GLN A 498 5.14 -3.21 -2.17
CA GLN A 498 6.34 -3.38 -2.98
C GLN A 498 6.03 -3.15 -4.47
N ASP A 499 4.81 -2.71 -4.79
CA ASP A 499 4.34 -2.40 -6.13
C ASP A 499 4.36 -0.87 -6.30
N PRO A 500 5.30 -0.32 -7.08
CA PRO A 500 5.42 1.12 -7.27
C PRO A 500 4.16 1.76 -7.85
N SER A 501 3.28 0.99 -8.50
CA SER A 501 2.03 1.51 -9.06
C SER A 501 0.94 1.81 -8.03
N LEU A 502 1.20 1.51 -6.75
CA LEU A 502 0.26 1.70 -5.65
C LEU A 502 0.82 2.56 -4.52
N GLU A 503 2.10 2.93 -4.58
CA GLU A 503 2.78 3.64 -3.49
C GLU A 503 2.93 5.11 -3.82
N ASP A 504 2.47 5.99 -2.95
CA ASP A 504 2.98 7.35 -2.90
C ASP A 504 4.27 7.38 -2.06
N PRO A 505 5.42 7.81 -2.60
CA PRO A 505 6.68 7.79 -1.87
C PRO A 505 6.74 8.82 -0.73
N LEU A 506 7.50 8.52 0.33
CA LEU A 506 7.75 9.46 1.44
C LEU A 506 8.43 10.77 1.00
N MET A 507 9.27 10.68 -0.03
CA MET A 507 9.92 11.83 -0.67
C MET A 507 9.98 11.57 -2.16
N GLN A 508 9.70 12.60 -2.96
CA GLN A 508 9.87 12.51 -4.40
C GLN A 508 11.32 12.81 -4.77
N ARG A 509 11.81 12.25 -5.89
CA ARG A 509 13.19 12.49 -6.37
C ARG A 509 13.46 13.96 -6.68
N VAL A 510 12.40 14.77 -6.82
CA VAL A 510 12.41 16.17 -7.20
C VAL A 510 12.35 17.17 -6.03
N ASP A 511 12.44 16.73 -4.77
CA ASP A 511 12.22 17.55 -3.57
C ASP A 511 13.46 18.36 -3.10
N PHE A 512 14.02 19.21 -3.97
CA PHE A 512 15.12 20.15 -3.61
C PHE A 512 14.66 21.57 -3.27
N ASP A 513 13.35 21.82 -3.34
CA ASP A 513 12.82 23.15 -3.17
C ASP A 513 12.62 23.48 -1.68
N LEU A 514 12.73 24.76 -1.36
CA LEU A 514 12.40 25.28 -0.03
C LEU A 514 10.87 25.31 0.15
N PRO A 515 10.38 25.32 1.40
CA PRO A 515 8.97 25.54 1.66
C PRO A 515 8.46 26.79 0.91
N PRO A 516 7.26 26.73 0.30
CA PRO A 516 6.68 27.86 -0.40
C PRO A 516 6.61 29.11 0.48
N VAL A 517 7.01 30.26 -0.07
CA VAL A 517 6.98 31.53 0.66
C VAL A 517 5.56 31.87 1.07
N GLY A 518 5.37 32.26 2.33
CA GLY A 518 4.07 32.66 2.87
C GLY A 518 3.18 31.53 3.37
N TYR A 519 3.62 30.27 3.28
CA TYR A 519 2.92 29.13 3.85
C TYR A 519 3.42 28.84 5.27
N THR A 520 2.48 28.62 6.20
CA THR A 520 2.80 27.96 7.48
C THR A 520 2.83 26.45 7.29
N PHE A 521 3.44 25.76 8.24
CA PHE A 521 3.42 24.29 8.28
C PHE A 521 1.97 23.76 8.23
N GLU A 522 1.07 24.34 9.02
CA GLU A 522 -0.32 23.90 9.10
C GLU A 522 -1.07 24.06 7.77
N ALA A 523 -0.93 25.23 7.12
CA ALA A 523 -1.57 25.50 5.83
C ALA A 523 -1.05 24.59 4.71
N TYR A 524 0.26 24.33 4.71
CA TYR A 524 0.87 23.40 3.77
C TYR A 524 0.38 21.96 4.02
N MET A 525 0.41 21.49 5.27
CA MET A 525 0.04 20.12 5.60
C MET A 525 -1.43 19.80 5.34
N GLU A 526 -2.32 20.77 5.47
CA GLU A 526 -3.72 20.62 5.04
C GLU A 526 -3.80 20.27 3.55
N GLY A 527 -3.10 21.02 2.69
CA GLY A 527 -3.05 20.78 1.25
C GLY A 527 -2.33 19.48 0.88
N TYR A 528 -1.23 19.16 1.57
CA TYR A 528 -0.51 17.90 1.36
C TYR A 528 -1.38 16.68 1.68
N PHE A 529 -2.07 16.67 2.84
CA PHE A 529 -2.93 15.54 3.19
C PHE A 529 -4.20 15.49 2.35
N HIS A 530 -4.68 16.63 1.86
CA HIS A 530 -5.73 16.66 0.85
C HIS A 530 -5.28 15.89 -0.39
N ASP A 531 -4.14 16.28 -0.99
CA ASP A 531 -3.61 15.65 -2.19
C ASP A 531 -3.39 14.14 -1.99
N MET A 532 -2.59 13.76 -0.99
CA MET A 532 -2.23 12.37 -0.75
C MET A 532 -3.48 11.50 -0.53
N VAL A 533 -4.43 11.93 0.32
CA VAL A 533 -5.64 11.14 0.56
C VAL A 533 -6.54 11.07 -0.68
N THR A 534 -6.61 12.15 -1.47
CA THR A 534 -7.39 12.16 -2.72
C THR A 534 -6.80 11.20 -3.74
N HIS A 535 -5.47 11.19 -3.87
CA HIS A 535 -4.71 10.27 -4.72
C HIS A 535 -4.94 8.80 -4.32
N GLU A 536 -4.77 8.46 -3.04
CA GLU A 536 -4.97 7.08 -2.56
C GLU A 536 -6.43 6.62 -2.68
N LEU A 537 -7.39 7.53 -2.52
CA LEU A 537 -8.79 7.26 -2.83
C LEU A 537 -9.01 7.04 -4.34
N GLY A 538 -8.27 7.73 -5.21
CA GLY A 538 -8.25 7.50 -6.65
C GLY A 538 -7.89 6.05 -7.01
N HIS A 539 -6.87 5.48 -6.36
CA HIS A 539 -6.54 4.04 -6.50
C HIS A 539 -7.69 3.13 -6.04
N ASN A 540 -8.37 3.48 -4.95
CA ASN A 540 -9.54 2.74 -4.47
C ASN A 540 -10.73 2.82 -5.44
N LEU A 541 -10.82 3.90 -6.23
CA LEU A 541 -11.79 4.03 -7.32
C LEU A 541 -11.38 3.30 -8.60
N GLY A 542 -10.14 2.79 -8.64
CA GLY A 542 -9.58 2.01 -9.73
C GLY A 542 -8.55 2.75 -10.58
N LEU A 543 -8.27 4.02 -10.33
CA LEU A 543 -7.36 4.82 -11.17
C LEU A 543 -5.90 4.41 -10.97
N ARG A 544 -5.12 4.44 -12.04
CA ARG A 544 -3.65 4.32 -11.98
C ARG A 544 -3.01 5.70 -11.88
N HIS A 545 -1.71 5.74 -11.56
CA HIS A 545 -0.91 6.95 -11.75
C HIS A 545 -1.01 7.49 -13.16
N ASN A 546 -0.94 8.83 -13.29
CA ASN A 546 -0.92 9.53 -14.55
C ASN A 546 0.24 10.53 -14.64
N PHE A 547 1.34 10.13 -15.29
CA PHE A 547 2.56 10.93 -15.45
C PHE A 547 2.57 11.85 -16.68
N ARG A 548 1.37 12.17 -17.18
CA ARG A 548 1.09 13.25 -18.14
C ARG A 548 0.15 14.31 -17.53
N GLY A 549 -0.09 14.22 -16.23
CA GLY A 549 -0.97 15.13 -15.50
C GLY A 549 -0.44 16.56 -15.56
N ASN A 550 0.85 16.72 -15.31
CA ASN A 550 1.55 18.01 -15.28
C ASN A 550 1.48 18.80 -16.61
N LEU A 551 1.32 18.14 -17.77
CA LEU A 551 1.21 18.79 -19.07
C LEU A 551 -0.01 19.73 -19.15
N GLY A 552 -0.97 19.59 -18.23
CA GLY A 552 -2.15 20.45 -18.12
C GLY A 552 -2.01 21.58 -17.11
N ALA A 553 -0.86 21.71 -16.47
CA ALA A 553 -0.63 22.74 -15.46
C ALA A 553 -0.63 24.15 -16.08
N SER A 554 -0.91 25.15 -15.26
CA SER A 554 -0.63 26.55 -15.59
C SER A 554 0.83 26.91 -15.36
N ASP A 555 1.31 27.95 -16.05
CA ASP A 555 2.67 28.50 -15.84
C ASP A 555 2.89 29.04 -14.42
N VAL A 556 1.80 29.39 -13.73
CA VAL A 556 1.80 29.87 -12.34
C VAL A 556 1.27 28.76 -11.44
N PRO A 557 1.96 28.41 -10.33
CA PRO A 557 1.46 27.43 -9.37
C PRO A 557 0.25 28.00 -8.63
N GLU A 558 -0.94 27.54 -9.01
CA GLU A 558 -2.22 27.93 -8.38
C GLU A 558 -2.99 26.69 -7.95
N LEU A 559 -3.82 26.85 -6.91
CA LEU A 559 -4.68 25.80 -6.38
C LEU A 559 -5.53 25.16 -7.51
N GLY A 560 -5.40 23.85 -7.66
CA GLY A 560 -6.10 23.03 -8.66
C GLY A 560 -5.68 23.27 -10.11
N LYS A 561 -4.52 23.91 -10.33
CA LYS A 561 -3.98 24.16 -11.68
C LYS A 561 -2.54 23.68 -11.85
N VAL A 562 -2.02 22.90 -10.91
CA VAL A 562 -0.66 22.34 -10.97
C VAL A 562 -0.58 20.99 -11.70
N SER A 563 -1.72 20.37 -11.96
CA SER A 563 -1.87 19.15 -12.76
C SER A 563 -3.28 19.07 -13.33
N ARG A 564 -3.48 18.29 -14.39
CA ARG A 564 -4.82 17.87 -14.85
C ARG A 564 -5.31 16.58 -14.20
N SER A 565 -4.48 15.92 -13.39
CA SER A 565 -4.77 14.67 -12.70
C SER A 565 -4.17 14.67 -11.30
N ILE A 566 -4.98 14.38 -10.29
CA ILE A 566 -4.53 14.15 -8.91
C ILE A 566 -3.69 12.87 -8.77
N MET A 567 -3.66 12.04 -9.82
CA MET A 567 -2.86 10.81 -9.91
C MET A 567 -1.43 11.08 -10.38
N GLU A 568 -1.01 12.33 -10.50
CA GLU A 568 0.34 12.77 -10.86
C GLU A 568 1.28 12.77 -9.63
N TYR A 569 2.58 12.65 -9.87
CA TYR A 569 3.61 12.87 -8.86
C TYR A 569 4.15 14.30 -8.94
N LEU A 570 3.68 15.13 -8.01
CA LEU A 570 4.16 16.49 -7.86
C LEU A 570 5.15 16.59 -6.71
N GLY A 571 6.25 17.30 -6.97
CA GLY A 571 7.19 17.71 -5.93
C GLY A 571 6.54 18.64 -4.89
N ARG A 572 7.17 18.75 -3.72
CA ARG A 572 6.67 19.56 -2.59
C ARG A 572 6.36 21.03 -2.91
N GLY A 573 6.97 21.59 -3.94
CA GLY A 573 6.67 22.95 -4.41
C GLY A 573 5.24 23.14 -4.96
N TYR A 574 4.56 22.05 -5.35
CA TYR A 574 3.28 22.09 -6.06
C TYR A 574 2.21 21.24 -5.41
N ARG A 575 2.59 20.14 -4.77
CA ARG A 575 1.68 19.10 -4.27
C ARG A 575 0.55 19.59 -3.36
N TYR A 576 0.83 20.53 -2.47
CA TYR A 576 -0.19 21.11 -1.57
C TYR A 576 -1.28 21.92 -2.29
N LEU A 577 -1.06 22.25 -3.58
CA LEU A 577 -2.00 22.92 -4.45
C LEU A 577 -2.82 21.96 -5.31
N ASP A 578 -2.51 20.67 -5.35
CA ASP A 578 -3.12 19.77 -6.33
C ASP A 578 -4.57 19.40 -5.99
N ARG A 579 -5.39 19.15 -7.02
CA ARG A 579 -6.83 18.88 -6.92
C ARG A 579 -7.25 17.88 -7.99
N ILE A 580 -8.47 17.34 -7.86
CA ILE A 580 -9.05 16.50 -8.92
C ILE A 580 -9.20 17.33 -10.18
N GLY A 581 -8.51 16.90 -11.24
CA GLY A 581 -8.43 17.62 -12.49
C GLY A 581 -9.30 17.04 -13.60
N PRO A 582 -9.31 17.70 -14.78
CA PRO A 582 -10.14 17.29 -15.91
C PRO A 582 -9.90 15.86 -16.41
N TYR A 583 -8.67 15.34 -16.27
CA TYR A 583 -8.39 13.95 -16.64
C TYR A 583 -9.11 12.97 -15.71
N ASP A 584 -9.07 13.22 -14.41
CA ASP A 584 -9.69 12.32 -13.42
C ASP A 584 -11.20 12.28 -13.63
N GLU A 585 -11.84 13.42 -13.87
CA GLU A 585 -13.26 13.51 -14.19
C GLU A 585 -13.60 12.70 -15.46
N MET A 586 -12.80 12.84 -16.52
CA MET A 586 -12.96 12.05 -17.74
C MET A 586 -12.79 10.55 -17.47
N ALA A 587 -11.80 10.17 -16.66
CA ALA A 587 -11.54 8.79 -16.31
C ALA A 587 -12.70 8.16 -15.52
N ILE A 588 -13.22 8.88 -14.52
CA ILE A 588 -14.41 8.47 -13.77
C ILE A 588 -15.64 8.38 -14.67
N ALA A 589 -15.86 9.35 -15.56
CA ALA A 589 -16.97 9.31 -16.51
C ALA A 589 -16.90 8.04 -17.39
N TYR A 590 -15.73 7.69 -17.90
CA TYR A 590 -15.54 6.43 -18.62
C TYR A 590 -15.84 5.21 -17.74
N GLY A 591 -15.17 5.08 -16.59
CA GLY A 591 -15.25 3.89 -15.75
C GLY A 591 -16.65 3.63 -15.19
N TYR A 592 -17.35 4.69 -14.77
CA TYR A 592 -18.60 4.58 -14.03
C TYR A 592 -19.85 4.83 -14.89
N THR A 593 -19.77 5.63 -15.95
CA THR A 593 -20.94 5.92 -16.83
C THR A 593 -20.79 5.32 -18.23
N GLY A 594 -19.55 5.03 -18.67
CA GLY A 594 -19.27 4.52 -20.01
C GLY A 594 -19.18 5.61 -21.06
N ALA A 595 -19.07 6.87 -20.64
CA ALA A 595 -18.82 7.99 -21.54
C ALA A 595 -17.51 7.75 -22.30
N THR A 596 -17.52 8.05 -23.60
CA THR A 596 -16.30 7.98 -24.41
C THR A 596 -15.34 9.08 -23.96
N PRO A 597 -14.05 8.77 -23.71
CA PRO A 597 -13.07 9.79 -23.36
C PRO A 597 -12.91 10.80 -24.50
N THR A 598 -12.75 12.07 -24.16
CA THR A 598 -12.58 13.15 -25.15
C THR A 598 -11.13 13.37 -25.53
N HIS A 599 -10.19 12.82 -24.77
CA HIS A 599 -8.75 12.92 -24.99
C HIS A 599 -8.09 11.55 -24.88
N ALA A 600 -7.17 11.26 -25.80
CA ALA A 600 -6.48 9.97 -25.90
C ALA A 600 -5.01 10.04 -25.48
N ASP A 601 -4.48 11.25 -25.35
CA ASP A 601 -3.07 11.59 -25.19
C ASP A 601 -2.75 12.16 -23.79
N TRP A 602 -3.74 12.23 -22.91
CA TRP A 602 -3.62 12.80 -21.56
C TRP A 602 -3.19 11.79 -20.50
N PHE A 603 -2.91 10.55 -20.89
CA PHE A 603 -2.60 9.47 -19.97
C PHE A 603 -1.28 8.82 -20.30
N CYS A 604 -0.51 8.54 -19.25
CA CYS A 604 0.50 7.49 -19.26
C CYS A 604 0.71 6.99 -17.82
N THR A 605 1.13 5.74 -17.67
CA THR A 605 1.22 5.09 -16.35
C THR A 605 2.62 4.62 -16.01
N ASP A 606 2.78 3.95 -14.85
CA ASP A 606 4.05 3.37 -14.40
C ASP A 606 4.76 2.52 -15.44
N ASP A 607 3.98 1.78 -16.23
CA ASP A 607 4.46 0.86 -17.28
C ASP A 607 4.91 1.61 -18.55
N ASP A 608 4.52 2.89 -18.70
CA ASP A 608 4.83 3.74 -19.86
C ASP A 608 5.96 4.73 -19.57
N VAL A 609 6.48 4.75 -18.33
CA VAL A 609 7.55 5.68 -17.93
C VAL A 609 8.83 5.33 -18.65
N SER A 610 9.39 6.33 -19.34
CA SER A 610 10.61 6.16 -20.12
C SER A 610 11.85 6.06 -19.23
N SER A 611 12.85 5.31 -19.72
CA SER A 611 14.18 5.22 -19.14
C SER A 611 15.22 5.32 -20.26
N LEU A 612 16.49 5.52 -19.92
CA LEU A 612 17.57 5.52 -20.91
C LEU A 612 17.72 4.16 -21.63
N GLU A 613 17.16 3.09 -21.06
CA GLU A 613 17.19 1.73 -21.61
C GLU A 613 15.89 1.34 -22.36
N THR A 614 14.84 2.17 -22.28
CA THR A 614 13.53 1.92 -22.90
C THR A 614 13.12 3.06 -23.84
N PRO A 615 13.87 3.27 -24.95
CA PRO A 615 13.71 4.43 -25.83
C PRO A 615 12.38 4.44 -26.60
N GLU A 616 11.62 3.33 -26.59
CA GLU A 616 10.28 3.21 -27.17
C GLU A 616 9.18 3.95 -26.40
N PHE A 617 9.44 4.32 -25.15
CA PHE A 617 8.52 5.10 -24.32
C PHE A 617 8.77 6.60 -24.44
N SER A 618 7.72 7.40 -24.27
CA SER A 618 7.78 8.85 -24.48
C SER A 618 8.49 9.55 -23.33
N ALA A 619 9.41 10.48 -23.64
CA ALA A 619 10.00 11.37 -22.64
C ALA A 619 8.99 12.30 -21.94
N GLU A 620 7.81 12.52 -22.54
CA GLU A 620 6.71 13.27 -21.90
C GLU A 620 5.89 12.40 -20.94
N CYS A 621 6.27 11.14 -20.72
CA CYS A 621 5.78 10.32 -19.63
C CYS A 621 6.89 10.14 -18.60
N ASN A 622 6.88 10.97 -17.56
CA ASN A 622 7.97 11.04 -16.60
C ASN A 622 7.44 11.34 -15.20
N ARG A 623 7.96 10.63 -14.20
CA ARG A 623 7.55 10.76 -12.79
C ARG A 623 8.22 11.91 -12.07
N ASP A 624 9.31 12.42 -12.66
CA ASP A 624 10.24 13.30 -11.99
C ASP A 624 10.25 14.70 -12.64
N ASP A 625 9.11 15.15 -13.14
CA ASP A 625 8.85 16.51 -13.59
C ASP A 625 7.70 17.13 -12.77
N ALA A 626 7.36 18.40 -13.00
CA ALA A 626 6.35 19.08 -12.17
C ALA A 626 5.68 20.29 -12.85
N THR A 627 5.83 20.47 -14.16
CA THR A 627 5.32 21.66 -14.86
C THR A 627 4.70 21.26 -16.19
N ASN A 628 3.96 22.19 -16.78
CA ASN A 628 3.44 22.03 -18.13
C ASN A 628 4.52 22.03 -19.23
N ASP A 629 5.79 22.23 -18.90
CA ASP A 629 6.92 22.12 -19.80
C ASP A 629 8.03 21.25 -19.17
N PRO A 630 7.93 19.91 -19.23
CA PRO A 630 8.88 19.03 -18.57
C PRO A 630 10.34 19.21 -19.03
N PHE A 631 10.58 19.44 -20.33
CA PHE A 631 11.93 19.75 -20.79
C PHE A 631 12.44 21.08 -20.24
N GLY A 632 11.58 22.11 -20.23
CA GLY A 632 11.89 23.41 -19.64
C GLY A 632 12.17 23.32 -18.13
N PHE A 633 11.49 22.41 -17.43
CA PHE A 633 11.74 22.11 -16.02
C PHE A 633 13.15 21.57 -15.79
N TYR A 634 13.61 20.59 -16.58
CA TYR A 634 14.99 20.11 -16.51
C TYR A 634 16.00 21.20 -16.89
N ASP A 635 15.71 21.99 -17.92
CA ASP A 635 16.55 23.11 -18.35
C ASP A 635 16.75 24.14 -17.25
N ALA A 636 15.66 24.56 -16.61
CA ALA A 636 15.68 25.52 -15.51
C ALA A 636 16.45 24.98 -14.30
N ARG A 637 16.32 23.68 -14.00
CA ARG A 637 17.03 23.03 -12.90
C ARG A 637 18.51 22.88 -13.18
N LEU A 638 18.91 22.46 -14.37
CA LEU A 638 20.32 22.38 -14.74
C LEU A 638 20.97 23.77 -14.67
N ARG A 639 20.30 24.80 -15.21
CA ARG A 639 20.75 26.19 -15.08
C ARG A 639 20.95 26.60 -13.63
N LYS A 640 19.92 26.41 -12.78
CA LYS A 640 19.98 26.76 -11.35
C LYS A 640 21.12 26.01 -10.64
N ALA A 641 21.31 24.72 -10.94
CA ALA A 641 22.39 23.93 -10.37
C ALA A 641 23.77 24.44 -10.80
N VAL A 642 23.99 24.71 -12.09
CA VAL A 642 25.25 25.29 -12.59
C VAL A 642 25.53 26.65 -11.96
N ASP A 643 24.52 27.52 -11.90
CA ASP A 643 24.64 28.85 -11.30
C ASP A 643 25.04 28.78 -9.82
N TYR A 644 24.49 27.80 -9.09
CA TYR A 644 24.81 27.55 -7.68
C TYR A 644 26.19 26.93 -7.48
N LEU A 645 26.57 25.95 -8.31
CA LEU A 645 27.88 25.29 -8.27
C LEU A 645 29.03 26.27 -8.49
N VAL A 646 28.84 27.23 -9.39
CA VAL A 646 29.84 28.25 -9.69
C VAL A 646 29.70 29.45 -8.76
N ALA A 647 28.49 29.71 -8.23
CA ALA A 647 28.13 30.87 -7.44
C ALA A 647 28.59 32.17 -8.12
N ARG A 648 28.08 32.44 -9.33
CA ARG A 648 28.58 33.52 -10.19
C ARG A 648 28.60 34.87 -9.45
N GLY A 649 29.73 35.57 -9.56
CA GLY A 649 29.94 36.88 -8.90
C GLY A 649 30.05 36.84 -7.36
N LYS A 650 30.04 35.66 -6.72
CA LYS A 650 30.28 35.50 -5.28
C LYS A 650 31.74 35.16 -4.99
N ALA A 651 32.25 35.65 -3.85
CA ALA A 651 33.63 35.43 -3.39
C ALA A 651 33.99 33.94 -3.20
N ASN A 652 33.00 33.12 -2.82
CA ASN A 652 33.14 31.69 -2.57
C ASN A 652 32.01 30.91 -3.27
N ALA A 653 32.32 29.67 -3.67
CA ALA A 653 31.35 28.67 -4.13
C ALA A 653 31.14 27.60 -3.04
N PRO A 654 29.96 26.94 -2.99
CA PRO A 654 29.73 25.83 -2.08
C PRO A 654 30.66 24.65 -2.40
N ALA A 655 30.99 23.82 -1.42
CA ALA A 655 31.72 22.58 -1.66
C ALA A 655 30.71 21.45 -1.86
N TRP A 656 30.75 20.80 -3.03
CA TRP A 656 29.92 19.63 -3.33
C TRP A 656 30.79 18.38 -3.34
N THR A 657 30.34 17.35 -2.66
CA THR A 657 30.93 16.02 -2.78
C THR A 657 30.47 15.34 -4.08
N VAL A 658 31.12 14.23 -4.44
CA VAL A 658 30.65 13.39 -5.55
C VAL A 658 29.20 12.91 -5.32
N ASP A 659 28.85 12.64 -4.07
CA ASP A 659 27.50 12.19 -3.72
C ASP A 659 26.48 13.33 -3.83
N ASP A 660 26.87 14.57 -3.50
CA ASP A 660 26.04 15.76 -3.78
C ASP A 660 25.79 15.93 -5.28
N MET A 661 26.83 15.83 -6.10
CA MET A 661 26.70 15.91 -7.56
C MET A 661 25.76 14.85 -8.11
N LYS A 662 25.95 13.60 -7.71
CA LYS A 662 25.10 12.48 -8.13
C LYS A 662 23.64 12.73 -7.76
N ARG A 663 23.38 13.08 -6.51
CA ARG A 663 22.03 13.24 -6.00
C ARG A 663 21.24 14.33 -6.73
N GLU A 664 21.86 15.46 -7.00
CA GLU A 664 21.19 16.65 -7.52
C GLU A 664 21.11 16.65 -9.05
N LEU A 665 22.14 16.10 -9.72
CA LEU A 665 22.27 16.23 -11.18
C LEU A 665 21.89 14.96 -11.95
N THR A 666 21.95 13.76 -11.35
CA THR A 666 21.65 12.52 -12.09
C THR A 666 20.28 12.59 -12.72
N HIS A 667 19.27 12.90 -11.93
CA HIS A 667 17.89 12.97 -12.41
C HIS A 667 17.72 14.06 -13.50
N VAL A 668 18.32 15.23 -13.33
CA VAL A 668 18.27 16.31 -14.34
C VAL A 668 18.91 15.87 -15.66
N PHE A 669 20.10 15.25 -15.60
CA PHE A 669 20.77 14.72 -16.79
C PHE A 669 20.01 13.56 -17.42
N THR A 670 19.43 12.67 -16.61
CA THR A 670 18.54 11.61 -17.10
C THR A 670 17.36 12.21 -17.86
N GLY A 671 16.70 13.25 -17.33
CA GLY A 671 15.63 13.98 -18.02
C GLY A 671 16.05 14.46 -19.42
N PHE A 672 17.21 15.13 -19.54
CA PHE A 672 17.78 15.49 -20.84
C PHE A 672 18.04 14.26 -21.73
N GLY A 673 18.62 13.20 -21.16
CA GLY A 673 18.89 11.95 -21.87
C GLY A 673 17.65 11.28 -22.42
N LEU A 674 16.52 11.31 -21.70
CA LEU A 674 15.25 10.78 -22.19
C LEU A 674 14.82 11.48 -23.47
N TYR A 675 14.84 12.82 -23.52
CA TYR A 675 14.52 13.56 -24.74
C TYR A 675 15.50 13.26 -25.88
N TYR A 676 16.79 13.08 -25.57
CA TYR A 676 17.81 12.73 -26.55
C TYR A 676 17.57 11.35 -27.18
N VAL A 677 17.33 10.30 -26.38
CA VAL A 677 17.22 8.92 -26.86
C VAL A 677 15.85 8.55 -27.40
N THR A 678 14.77 9.06 -26.79
CA THR A 678 13.39 8.70 -27.16
C THR A 678 12.87 9.55 -28.31
N GLY A 679 13.41 10.76 -28.51
CA GLY A 679 12.98 11.72 -29.53
C GLY A 679 12.89 11.12 -30.94
N PRO A 680 13.95 10.45 -31.44
CA PRO A 680 13.91 9.82 -32.76
C PRO A 680 12.82 8.76 -32.94
N LEU A 681 12.32 8.15 -31.86
CA LEU A 681 11.35 7.05 -31.90
C LEU A 681 9.92 7.48 -31.58
N THR A 682 9.76 8.45 -30.69
CA THR A 682 8.46 8.75 -30.06
C THR A 682 7.99 10.19 -30.27
N ALA A 683 8.81 11.09 -30.82
CA ALA A 683 8.46 12.50 -30.93
C ALA A 683 7.21 12.79 -31.78
N SER A 684 6.84 11.90 -32.71
CA SER A 684 5.59 12.02 -33.47
C SER A 684 4.33 11.90 -32.60
N LYS A 685 4.44 11.37 -31.37
CA LYS A 685 3.35 11.23 -30.39
C LYS A 685 3.44 12.26 -29.25
N TRP A 686 4.41 13.17 -29.32
CA TRP A 686 4.62 14.20 -28.31
C TRP A 686 3.63 15.35 -28.52
N THR A 687 3.13 15.87 -27.41
CA THR A 687 2.07 16.88 -27.36
C THR A 687 2.58 18.22 -26.82
N ASN A 688 3.79 18.25 -26.25
CA ASN A 688 4.35 19.40 -25.58
C ASN A 688 5.65 19.87 -26.25
N PHE A 689 6.70 19.05 -26.29
CA PHE A 689 8.06 19.52 -26.61
C PHE A 689 8.15 20.20 -27.98
N LEU A 690 7.55 19.60 -29.01
CA LEU A 690 7.59 20.13 -30.38
C LEU A 690 6.71 21.38 -30.57
N THR A 691 5.84 21.72 -29.61
CA THR A 691 4.94 22.87 -29.73
C THR A 691 5.59 24.18 -29.32
N ASN A 692 6.58 24.14 -28.42
CA ASN A 692 7.33 25.31 -27.97
C ASN A 692 8.08 26.00 -29.13
N ALA A 693 8.01 27.33 -29.21
CA ALA A 693 8.57 28.12 -30.32
C ALA A 693 10.11 28.08 -30.37
N ASP A 694 10.78 27.89 -29.23
CA ASP A 694 12.24 27.90 -29.11
C ASP A 694 12.88 26.51 -29.30
N ARG A 695 12.09 25.53 -29.76
CA ARG A 695 12.48 24.13 -29.93
C ARG A 695 12.30 23.67 -31.38
N PRO A 696 13.10 22.69 -31.83
CA PRO A 696 12.95 22.14 -33.17
C PRO A 696 11.55 21.54 -33.35
N LYS A 697 11.00 21.70 -34.56
CA LYS A 697 9.72 21.09 -34.97
C LYS A 697 9.92 19.70 -35.58
N GLU A 698 11.10 19.45 -36.16
CA GLU A 698 11.43 18.18 -36.80
C GLU A 698 12.00 17.18 -35.79
N PRO A 699 11.43 15.97 -35.67
CA PRO A 699 11.93 14.92 -34.76
C PRO A 699 13.42 14.61 -34.91
N SER A 700 13.95 14.66 -36.15
CA SER A 700 15.37 14.42 -36.44
C SER A 700 16.31 15.45 -35.81
N GLN A 701 15.81 16.62 -35.43
CA GLN A 701 16.57 17.72 -34.84
C GLN A 701 16.52 17.72 -33.30
N VAL A 702 15.69 16.87 -32.68
CA VAL A 702 15.55 16.80 -31.22
C VAL A 702 16.88 16.41 -30.57
N ALA A 703 17.48 15.28 -30.96
CA ALA A 703 18.74 14.82 -30.36
C ALA A 703 19.88 15.85 -30.52
N PRO A 704 20.15 16.42 -31.73
CA PRO A 704 21.12 17.50 -31.87
C PRO A 704 20.84 18.73 -30.99
N TYR A 705 19.57 19.13 -30.88
CA TYR A 705 19.19 20.27 -30.04
C TYR A 705 19.48 20.01 -28.55
N VAL A 706 19.04 18.86 -28.03
CA VAL A 706 19.25 18.47 -26.64
C VAL A 706 20.74 18.38 -26.32
N PHE A 707 21.52 17.77 -27.21
CA PHE A 707 22.98 17.67 -27.07
C PHE A 707 23.65 19.06 -27.02
N ASN A 708 23.32 19.95 -27.96
CA ASN A 708 23.89 21.30 -27.98
C ASN A 708 23.50 22.11 -26.74
N LYS A 709 22.27 21.95 -26.26
CA LYS A 709 21.79 22.59 -25.03
C LYS A 709 22.56 22.09 -23.82
N LEU A 710 22.72 20.78 -23.66
CA LEU A 710 23.55 20.18 -22.60
C LEU A 710 24.99 20.71 -22.66
N LYS A 711 25.60 20.73 -23.85
CA LYS A 711 26.97 21.22 -24.06
C LYS A 711 27.13 22.69 -23.68
N SER A 712 26.10 23.52 -23.88
CA SER A 712 26.14 24.93 -23.48
C SER A 712 26.26 25.15 -21.97
N TYR A 713 25.76 24.21 -21.15
CA TYR A 713 25.92 24.25 -19.70
C TYR A 713 27.25 23.66 -19.25
N LEU A 714 27.70 22.58 -19.88
CA LEU A 714 28.94 21.90 -19.51
C LEU A 714 30.19 22.69 -19.93
N CYS A 715 30.09 23.42 -21.05
CA CYS A 715 31.17 24.20 -21.65
C CYS A 715 30.87 25.70 -21.62
N ASP A 716 30.27 26.17 -20.54
CA ASP A 716 29.98 27.60 -20.37
C ASP A 716 31.29 28.40 -20.38
N ALA A 717 31.42 29.30 -21.37
CA ALA A 717 32.61 30.11 -21.58
C ALA A 717 32.95 31.03 -20.39
N SER A 718 32.00 31.28 -19.48
CA SER A 718 32.23 32.10 -18.28
C SER A 718 33.01 31.37 -17.18
N PHE A 719 33.11 30.03 -17.22
CA PHE A 719 33.70 29.24 -16.14
C PHE A 719 35.14 29.64 -15.79
N GLU A 720 35.99 29.86 -16.78
CA GLU A 720 37.38 30.26 -16.55
C GLU A 720 37.47 31.62 -15.83
N GLN A 721 36.64 32.56 -16.26
CA GLN A 721 36.59 33.88 -15.66
C GLN A 721 36.01 33.84 -14.24
N GLU A 722 34.97 33.04 -14.00
CA GLU A 722 34.37 32.86 -12.67
C GLU A 722 35.34 32.21 -11.68
N VAL A 723 36.13 31.21 -12.11
CA VAL A 723 37.21 30.65 -11.29
C VAL A 723 38.25 31.72 -10.99
N THR A 724 38.67 32.50 -11.99
CA THR A 724 39.67 33.56 -11.80
C THR A 724 39.22 34.65 -10.83
N ASN A 725 37.94 34.99 -10.86
CA ASN A 725 37.31 36.02 -10.04
C ASN A 725 37.14 35.63 -8.56
N LYS A 726 37.33 34.37 -8.17
CA LYS A 726 37.24 33.99 -6.74
C LYS A 726 38.40 34.58 -5.94
N GLU A 727 38.12 35.05 -4.73
CA GLU A 727 39.06 35.86 -3.94
C GLU A 727 40.24 35.07 -3.37
N SER A 728 40.05 33.78 -3.06
CA SER A 728 41.08 32.93 -2.43
C SER A 728 41.43 31.72 -3.29
N THR A 729 42.69 31.24 -3.19
CA THR A 729 43.14 30.02 -3.88
C THR A 729 42.24 28.81 -3.57
N GLU A 730 41.75 28.71 -2.33
CA GLU A 730 40.83 27.66 -1.91
C GLU A 730 39.48 27.78 -2.62
N ALA A 731 38.92 28.99 -2.74
CA ALA A 731 37.67 29.23 -3.46
C ALA A 731 37.81 28.95 -4.97
N LYS A 732 38.96 29.29 -5.57
CA LYS A 732 39.29 28.94 -6.97
C LYS A 732 39.29 27.43 -7.17
N LYS A 733 40.01 26.72 -6.29
CA LYS A 733 40.09 25.25 -6.32
C LYS A 733 38.72 24.60 -6.18
N LYS A 734 37.91 25.02 -5.20
CA LYS A 734 36.55 24.50 -4.99
C LYS A 734 35.66 24.69 -6.21
N THR A 735 35.67 25.90 -6.79
CA THR A 735 34.87 26.21 -7.99
C THR A 735 35.31 25.33 -9.16
N LEU A 736 36.62 25.14 -9.35
CA LEU A 736 37.17 24.26 -10.38
C LEU A 736 36.79 22.79 -10.15
N ASP A 737 36.86 22.31 -8.91
CA ASP A 737 36.48 20.94 -8.53
C ASP A 737 34.98 20.71 -8.77
N ASN A 738 34.12 21.69 -8.47
CA ASN A 738 32.69 21.64 -8.79
C ASN A 738 32.44 21.53 -10.31
N ILE A 739 33.11 22.34 -11.13
CA ILE A 739 32.98 22.30 -12.59
C ILE A 739 33.42 20.92 -13.13
N LYS A 740 34.54 20.39 -12.62
CA LYS A 740 35.00 19.03 -12.97
C LYS A 740 33.99 17.96 -12.55
N GLY A 741 33.40 18.11 -11.35
CA GLY A 741 32.37 17.21 -10.84
C GLY A 741 31.11 17.22 -11.71
N LEU A 742 30.66 18.39 -12.14
CA LEU A 742 29.55 18.57 -13.09
C LEU A 742 29.82 17.80 -14.40
N MET A 743 30.99 18.00 -15.00
CA MET A 743 31.38 17.30 -16.24
C MET A 743 31.49 15.79 -16.04
N ALA A 744 32.09 15.35 -14.93
CA ALA A 744 32.24 13.93 -14.61
C ALA A 744 30.87 13.26 -14.43
N GLN A 745 29.93 13.94 -13.78
CA GLN A 745 28.58 13.42 -13.57
C GLN A 745 27.80 13.33 -14.89
N ALA A 746 27.91 14.33 -15.77
CA ALA A 746 27.33 14.24 -17.11
C ALA A 746 27.93 13.06 -17.89
N LYS A 747 29.27 12.93 -17.91
CA LYS A 747 29.95 11.81 -18.58
C LYS A 747 29.48 10.46 -18.05
N GLU A 748 29.25 10.32 -16.74
CA GLU A 748 28.75 9.08 -16.15
C GLU A 748 27.33 8.73 -16.59
N VAL A 749 26.39 9.70 -16.58
CA VAL A 749 24.99 9.48 -16.97
C VAL A 749 24.87 9.17 -18.47
N PHE A 750 25.69 9.81 -19.31
CA PHE A 750 25.63 9.70 -20.76
C PHE A 750 26.63 8.70 -21.37
N LYS A 751 27.39 7.96 -20.55
CA LYS A 751 28.53 7.12 -21.00
C LYS A 751 28.18 6.11 -22.11
N ASP A 752 26.96 5.58 -22.09
CA ASP A 752 26.46 4.58 -23.04
C ASP A 752 25.68 5.20 -24.21
N LEU A 753 25.49 6.52 -24.19
CA LEU A 753 24.64 7.26 -25.14
C LEU A 753 25.43 8.22 -26.04
N ILE A 754 26.45 8.85 -25.48
CA ILE A 754 27.25 9.89 -26.14
C ILE A 754 28.74 9.55 -25.91
N PRO A 755 29.56 9.44 -26.96
CA PRO A 755 30.99 9.23 -26.79
C PRO A 755 31.60 10.31 -25.89
N ALA A 756 32.40 9.90 -24.90
CA ALA A 756 32.95 10.82 -23.90
C ALA A 756 33.72 12.00 -24.52
N ALA A 757 34.37 11.79 -25.67
CA ALA A 757 35.10 12.80 -26.44
C ALA A 757 34.18 13.94 -26.96
N GLU A 758 32.90 13.66 -27.22
CA GLU A 758 31.96 14.65 -27.73
C GLU A 758 31.45 15.59 -26.63
N LEU A 759 31.45 15.12 -25.38
CA LEU A 759 31.13 15.89 -24.18
C LEU A 759 32.31 16.72 -23.66
N GLU A 760 33.49 16.63 -24.28
CA GLU A 760 34.64 17.44 -23.87
C GLU A 760 34.49 18.88 -24.33
N CYS A 761 34.93 19.78 -23.45
CA CYS A 761 35.07 21.20 -23.71
C CYS A 761 36.50 21.48 -24.17
N GLN A 762 36.66 22.48 -25.04
CA GLN A 762 37.97 22.89 -25.56
C GLN A 762 38.84 23.55 -24.49
#